data_AF-A0A836WBE3-F1
#
_entry.id   AF-A0A836WBE3-F1
#
_cell.length_a   1.000
_cell.length_b   1.000
_cell.length_c   1.000
_cell.angle_alpha   90.00
_cell.angle_beta   90.00
_cell.angle_gamma   90.00
#
_symmetry.space_group_name_H-M   'P 1'
#
loop_
_entity.id
_entity.type
_entity.pdbx_description
1 polymer ?
#
loop_
_entity_poly.entity_id
_entity_poly.type
_entity_poly.pdbx_seq_one_letter_code
_entity_poly.pdbx_strand_id
1 'polypeptide(L)'
;NNPIDTDNDGTPDYLDLDSDGDGIPDSVEAGADPNNPVDTDNDGTPDFLDTDSDGDGIPDSTEAGADPNNPVDTDNDGTPDFQDMDSDGDGIPDSNEAGADPNNPVDTDNDGTPDFQDTDSDGDGIPDSTEAGADPNNPVDTDGDGIPDFQDTDSDGDGITDDLDKDADNDGIPDAVEIGPDANNPVDTDGDGIPNFKDLDSDNDGIPDTFEGNVSGVDTDGDGIDDAYDADADGDGNIDPGKVDANADGIADNAATDTDNDGTPDFQDLDSDADGIPDAIEGGASGTDTDGDGIDDAFDVDQTGGTDANGDGIDDATKPTDTDSDGMPDYQDPDTDNDGIPDTLEADIVATDTDNDGIVDAFDADADGDGNVDPGKTDANGDGVDDAATPTDTDGDTVPDYRDLDSDNDSIPDITETGGLDANGDGLLDAGGTLATAPLQDTDSDGTPDFRDLDSNDDGTNDIVDAGNGAADGNNDGVVDNTTDTDGDGVPDVVDPDPTRFGVNNDADGDGIPNTSDLDDDNDGIPDTAEQAPGGVDVDTDGDGIVDRLDRDSDNDGLPDSVEAVTGSPVDLDADGVIDNFVDANNDGLHDPVLPTLDPVDTDADGTDDFRDTDSDNDGLTDLFEASGGNTALDPNGNGVLDNLGDTDLDGLADVVDPVVPGGTPGTRLPNPDTDADGIPNFRDQDSDNDGIPDTLEAGIDPNNPLDTDGDGTPDFLDQDSDGDGIPDSVEAGSNPNSPIDTDDDGTPDFQDVDSDGDGIPDSIEAGNNPASPVDTDGDGIPDYQDTDSDNDGIDDATEAGADPNNPVDSNGNGIPDFQQAPGSDNEKLETAVTGAGSFGLTSLLVLLILSFMRFGGFKVLKKIMPIASIAILLLPAIGQADTNYCGRHNPIDSTDDNDFNPCFYIGVGGLATHVDPEGKAGGWSTSDDSDSGYQVLLGWHFKPHWFGEFTYADMGEAGLRNDNPAITQTETISYKVPSLHIGYLLRAPENSFNAYGKVGVSVIDNEASSPSVPFEKQTSAQLSFGLGLQWRAQSNGLFARLGADFHDRDAIAAGITVGYGFGGSKEKTKAVEQEGEKLPRIKVIDHESAVVPPPLKDSDGDGYADVVDQCPNSKPGIKVDKKGCAIKTCAASLTGVLEGVNFHSGSARLTADAKAVLDNIAQQMKTCPDFKVKIVGHTDSQGSAKLNEKLSLARAKSVAAYLQKQGVASTQMTYEGKGEVSPRADNKTAEGRAMNRRVELLPQ
;
A
#
# COMPACT_ATOMS: atom_id res chain seq x y z
N ASN A 1 23.80 -64.66 -55.91
CA ASN A 1 23.06 -63.86 -54.92
C ASN A 1 21.72 -63.61 -55.58
N ASN A 2 20.63 -63.81 -54.86
CA ASN A 2 19.47 -62.96 -55.10
C ASN A 2 19.89 -61.53 -54.67
N PRO A 3 19.18 -60.48 -55.12
CA PRO A 3 19.13 -59.26 -54.33
C PRO A 3 18.42 -59.52 -52.98
N ILE A 4 18.31 -58.50 -52.15
CA ILE A 4 17.37 -58.48 -51.03
C ILE A 4 15.98 -58.11 -51.63
N ASP A 5 14.93 -58.16 -50.80
CA ASP A 5 13.49 -58.21 -51.14
C ASP A 5 12.81 -58.08 -49.75
N THR A 6 12.80 -56.87 -49.13
CA THR A 6 12.47 -56.69 -47.69
C THR A 6 10.98 -56.84 -47.43
N ASP A 7 10.10 -56.07 -48.08
CA ASP A 7 8.63 -56.20 -48.01
C ASP A 7 8.12 -57.60 -48.49
N ASN A 8 8.83 -58.19 -49.46
CA ASN A 8 8.49 -59.39 -50.24
C ASN A 8 7.38 -59.25 -51.33
N ASP A 9 7.14 -58.08 -51.93
CA ASP A 9 6.38 -57.90 -53.20
C ASP A 9 6.94 -58.81 -54.31
N GLY A 10 8.27 -58.95 -54.31
CA GLY A 10 9.05 -59.55 -55.39
C GLY A 10 9.73 -58.53 -56.30
N THR A 11 9.71 -57.25 -55.91
CA THR A 11 10.56 -56.18 -56.41
C THR A 11 11.67 -55.94 -55.36
N PRO A 12 12.95 -55.90 -55.77
CA PRO A 12 14.04 -55.87 -54.81
C PRO A 12 14.56 -54.46 -54.55
N ASP A 13 14.40 -53.95 -53.31
CA ASP A 13 14.96 -52.74 -52.68
C ASP A 13 15.71 -51.77 -53.62
N TYR A 14 16.89 -52.13 -54.14
CA TYR A 14 17.63 -51.32 -55.14
C TYR A 14 16.88 -50.97 -56.46
N LEU A 15 15.62 -51.36 -56.62
CA LEU A 15 14.69 -51.03 -57.71
C LEU A 15 13.32 -50.54 -57.24
N ASP A 16 13.05 -50.51 -55.93
CA ASP A 16 11.80 -49.97 -55.38
C ASP A 16 11.87 -48.47 -55.10
N LEU A 17 10.91 -47.97 -54.31
CA LEU A 17 10.69 -46.56 -53.96
C LEU A 17 10.01 -46.43 -52.58
N ASP A 18 10.13 -47.45 -51.73
CA ASP A 18 9.22 -47.94 -50.66
C ASP A 18 9.63 -49.43 -50.54
N SER A 19 10.46 -49.80 -49.54
CA SER A 19 11.34 -51.00 -49.61
C SER A 19 11.02 -52.09 -48.56
N ASP A 20 10.67 -51.64 -47.37
CA ASP A 20 10.08 -52.30 -46.19
C ASP A 20 8.57 -52.59 -46.39
N GLY A 21 7.85 -51.67 -47.03
CA GLY A 21 6.46 -51.79 -47.45
C GLY A 21 5.44 -51.06 -46.56
N ASP A 22 5.88 -50.07 -45.77
CA ASP A 22 5.03 -49.35 -44.80
C ASP A 22 4.07 -48.36 -45.51
N GLY A 23 4.60 -47.54 -46.42
CA GLY A 23 3.91 -46.44 -47.10
C GLY A 23 4.74 -45.16 -47.30
N ILE A 24 5.85 -44.99 -46.55
CA ILE A 24 6.82 -43.90 -46.70
C ILE A 24 7.81 -44.27 -47.84
N PRO A 25 8.25 -43.31 -48.71
CA PRO A 25 8.89 -43.69 -49.97
C PRO A 25 10.41 -43.43 -50.12
N ASP A 26 11.28 -44.34 -49.66
CA ASP A 26 12.75 -44.57 -49.92
C ASP A 26 13.71 -43.38 -49.79
N SER A 27 13.16 -42.18 -49.84
CA SER A 27 13.76 -40.91 -50.24
C SER A 27 13.31 -39.78 -49.33
N VAL A 28 12.52 -40.11 -48.32
CA VAL A 28 12.28 -39.35 -47.11
C VAL A 28 13.28 -39.87 -46.07
N GLU A 29 13.08 -41.09 -45.59
CA GLU A 29 13.83 -41.83 -44.55
C GLU A 29 15.32 -41.99 -44.86
N ALA A 30 15.70 -42.34 -46.10
CA ALA A 30 17.13 -42.50 -46.44
C ALA A 30 17.96 -41.18 -46.41
N GLY A 31 17.32 -40.04 -46.15
CA GLY A 31 17.96 -38.79 -45.75
C GLY A 31 18.85 -38.11 -46.82
N ALA A 32 19.64 -37.14 -46.34
CA ALA A 32 20.29 -36.16 -47.22
C ALA A 32 21.55 -36.64 -47.99
N ASP A 33 22.20 -37.75 -47.59
CA ASP A 33 23.30 -38.37 -48.35
C ASP A 33 23.09 -39.88 -48.57
N PRO A 34 22.54 -40.30 -49.73
CA PRO A 34 22.39 -41.72 -50.12
C PRO A 34 23.69 -42.55 -50.31
N ASN A 35 24.79 -42.15 -49.67
CA ASN A 35 26.01 -42.94 -49.45
C ASN A 35 26.25 -43.28 -47.97
N ASN A 36 25.48 -42.66 -47.08
CA ASN A 36 25.38 -42.87 -45.63
C ASN A 36 23.94 -42.51 -45.25
N PRO A 37 22.96 -43.41 -45.46
CA PRO A 37 21.59 -43.19 -45.00
C PRO A 37 21.56 -42.98 -43.49
N VAL A 38 20.40 -42.56 -42.99
CA VAL A 38 20.09 -42.53 -41.56
C VAL A 38 19.89 -43.99 -41.06
N ASP A 39 19.97 -44.17 -39.75
CA ASP A 39 20.11 -45.42 -38.98
C ASP A 39 19.80 -44.98 -37.52
N THR A 40 18.54 -44.59 -37.24
CA THR A 40 18.16 -43.76 -36.07
C THR A 40 18.31 -44.51 -34.73
N ASP A 41 17.63 -45.65 -34.53
CA ASP A 41 17.81 -46.51 -33.33
C ASP A 41 19.26 -47.04 -33.15
N ASN A 42 20.02 -47.10 -34.26
CA ASN A 42 21.35 -47.69 -34.41
C ASN A 42 21.45 -49.24 -34.26
N ASP A 43 20.40 -50.04 -34.54
CA ASP A 43 20.45 -51.50 -34.77
C ASP A 43 21.48 -51.84 -35.86
N GLY A 44 21.58 -50.97 -36.87
CA GLY A 44 22.31 -51.20 -38.11
C GLY A 44 21.42 -51.60 -39.29
N THR A 45 20.10 -51.38 -39.17
CA THR A 45 19.13 -51.38 -40.26
C THR A 45 18.78 -49.92 -40.56
N PRO A 46 19.13 -49.39 -41.74
CA PRO A 46 18.79 -48.02 -42.11
C PRO A 46 17.29 -47.85 -42.29
N ASP A 47 16.74 -46.73 -41.82
CA ASP A 47 15.32 -46.38 -41.69
C ASP A 47 14.45 -46.88 -42.86
N PHE A 48 14.84 -46.58 -44.11
CA PHE A 48 14.20 -47.02 -45.37
C PHE A 48 14.22 -48.56 -45.63
N LEU A 49 14.44 -49.37 -44.59
CA LEU A 49 14.41 -50.83 -44.57
C LEU A 49 13.88 -51.39 -43.24
N ASP A 50 13.51 -50.55 -42.27
CA ASP A 50 12.81 -50.93 -41.03
C ASP A 50 11.34 -50.44 -41.06
N THR A 51 10.62 -50.54 -39.94
CA THR A 51 9.20 -50.14 -39.79
C THR A 51 8.88 -49.70 -38.36
N ASP A 52 9.91 -49.19 -37.68
CA ASP A 52 10.09 -48.96 -36.23
C ASP A 52 11.48 -48.28 -36.14
N SER A 53 11.59 -47.01 -36.59
CA SER A 53 12.85 -46.40 -37.06
C SER A 53 13.76 -45.82 -35.96
N ASP A 54 13.19 -45.14 -34.98
CA ASP A 54 13.77 -44.67 -33.71
C ASP A 54 13.87 -45.79 -32.66
N GLY A 55 12.93 -46.74 -32.70
CA GLY A 55 12.92 -47.97 -31.91
C GLY A 55 12.07 -47.92 -30.64
N ASP A 56 11.11 -46.98 -30.54
CA ASP A 56 10.21 -46.83 -29.39
C ASP A 56 9.22 -48.03 -29.28
N GLY A 57 8.60 -48.41 -30.40
CA GLY A 57 7.61 -49.48 -30.54
C GLY A 57 6.33 -49.11 -31.31
N ILE A 58 6.12 -47.83 -31.66
CA ILE A 58 5.15 -47.35 -32.65
C ILE A 58 5.75 -47.61 -34.06
N PRO A 59 4.93 -47.93 -35.09
CA PRO A 59 5.46 -48.28 -36.42
C PRO A 59 5.23 -47.19 -37.49
N ASP A 60 6.34 -46.58 -37.97
CA ASP A 60 6.53 -45.40 -38.86
C ASP A 60 5.31 -44.88 -39.65
N SER A 61 4.60 -45.82 -40.24
CA SER A 61 3.32 -45.64 -40.93
C SER A 61 2.18 -45.02 -40.09
N THR A 62 2.39 -44.78 -38.79
CA THR A 62 1.43 -44.19 -37.86
C THR A 62 1.72 -42.70 -37.68
N GLU A 63 2.92 -42.38 -37.20
CA GLU A 63 3.46 -41.06 -36.88
C GLU A 63 3.73 -40.23 -38.15
N ALA A 64 4.17 -40.86 -39.25
CA ALA A 64 4.31 -40.17 -40.54
C ALA A 64 2.97 -39.66 -41.15
N GLY A 65 1.83 -40.03 -40.54
CA GLY A 65 0.55 -39.37 -40.71
C GLY A 65 -0.05 -39.36 -42.12
N ALA A 66 -0.75 -38.27 -42.46
CA ALA A 66 -1.75 -38.29 -43.55
C ALA A 66 -1.21 -38.14 -44.99
N ASP A 67 0.05 -37.73 -45.20
CA ASP A 67 0.70 -37.70 -46.52
C ASP A 67 2.21 -38.05 -46.40
N PRO A 68 2.59 -39.34 -46.51
CA PRO A 68 4.00 -39.80 -46.42
C PRO A 68 5.00 -39.22 -47.45
N ASN A 69 4.63 -38.20 -48.23
CA ASN A 69 5.55 -37.38 -49.05
C ASN A 69 5.98 -36.08 -48.34
N ASN A 70 5.36 -35.80 -47.18
CA ASN A 70 5.60 -34.71 -46.25
C ASN A 70 5.04 -35.22 -44.90
N PRO A 71 5.81 -36.04 -44.15
CA PRO A 71 5.41 -36.52 -42.84
C PRO A 71 5.10 -35.37 -41.87
N VAL A 72 4.61 -35.73 -40.70
CA VAL A 72 4.45 -34.82 -39.56
C VAL A 72 5.86 -34.47 -39.00
N ASP A 73 5.91 -33.41 -38.20
CA ASP A 73 7.08 -32.65 -37.71
C ASP A 73 6.46 -31.79 -36.58
N THR A 74 6.07 -32.42 -35.46
CA THR A 74 5.10 -31.89 -34.48
C THR A 74 5.67 -30.74 -33.63
N ASP A 75 6.79 -30.92 -32.94
CA ASP A 75 7.51 -29.82 -32.23
C ASP A 75 8.02 -28.70 -33.20
N ASN A 76 8.30 -29.08 -34.46
CA ASN A 76 8.93 -28.30 -35.54
C ASN A 76 10.47 -28.06 -35.43
N ASP A 77 11.25 -28.93 -34.75
CA ASP A 77 12.72 -29.04 -34.84
C ASP A 77 13.17 -29.23 -36.30
N GLY A 78 12.42 -30.04 -37.04
CA GLY A 78 12.75 -30.53 -38.37
C GLY A 78 13.21 -31.98 -38.43
N THR A 79 13.06 -32.71 -37.33
CA THR A 79 13.04 -34.19 -37.27
C THR A 79 11.57 -34.63 -37.38
N PRO A 80 11.21 -35.52 -38.33
CA PRO A 80 9.83 -36.03 -38.41
C PRO A 80 9.56 -37.03 -37.30
N ASP A 81 8.32 -37.05 -36.79
CA ASP A 81 7.83 -37.85 -35.66
C ASP A 81 8.38 -39.31 -35.66
N PHE A 82 8.24 -40.04 -36.77
CA PHE A 82 8.78 -41.43 -36.98
C PHE A 82 10.33 -41.57 -36.99
N GLN A 83 11.03 -40.54 -36.50
CA GLN A 83 12.48 -40.49 -36.38
C GLN A 83 12.92 -39.86 -35.04
N ASP A 84 11.98 -39.53 -34.15
CA ASP A 84 12.24 -38.98 -32.82
C ASP A 84 11.76 -39.93 -31.71
N MET A 85 11.83 -39.52 -30.44
CA MET A 85 11.44 -40.35 -29.28
C MET A 85 10.64 -39.56 -28.23
N ASP A 86 10.17 -38.37 -28.64
CA ASP A 86 9.68 -37.23 -27.86
C ASP A 86 9.09 -36.28 -28.95
N SER A 87 7.93 -36.66 -29.50
CA SER A 87 7.43 -36.19 -30.81
C SER A 87 6.92 -34.73 -30.82
N ASP A 88 6.32 -34.29 -29.71
CA ASP A 88 5.79 -32.93 -29.52
C ASP A 88 6.76 -32.01 -28.75
N GLY A 89 7.68 -32.59 -27.97
CA GLY A 89 8.81 -31.94 -27.34
C GLY A 89 8.62 -31.60 -25.85
N ASP A 90 7.69 -32.25 -25.14
CA ASP A 90 7.38 -31.97 -23.74
C ASP A 90 8.40 -32.60 -22.76
N GLY A 91 8.93 -33.78 -23.08
CA GLY A 91 9.93 -34.53 -22.30
C GLY A 91 9.48 -35.90 -21.78
N ILE A 92 8.21 -36.28 -21.98
CA ILE A 92 7.71 -37.66 -21.91
C ILE A 92 8.10 -38.38 -23.23
N PRO A 93 8.38 -39.70 -23.25
CA PRO A 93 8.83 -40.36 -24.48
C PRO A 93 7.79 -41.32 -25.08
N ASP A 94 7.27 -40.97 -26.27
CA ASP A 94 6.17 -41.54 -27.11
C ASP A 94 5.63 -42.94 -26.73
N SER A 95 6.56 -43.84 -26.48
CA SER A 95 6.36 -45.20 -25.96
C SER A 95 5.57 -45.31 -24.64
N ASN A 96 5.41 -44.21 -23.90
CA ASN A 96 4.55 -44.12 -22.72
C ASN A 96 3.12 -43.71 -23.12
N GLU A 97 2.95 -42.55 -23.75
CA GLU A 97 1.64 -41.93 -24.05
C GLU A 97 0.86 -42.72 -25.12
N ALA A 98 1.54 -43.31 -26.11
CA ALA A 98 0.89 -44.11 -27.15
C ALA A 98 0.20 -45.39 -26.64
N GLY A 99 0.43 -45.77 -25.38
CA GLY A 99 -0.36 -46.73 -24.64
C GLY A 99 -0.35 -48.18 -25.16
N ALA A 100 -1.42 -48.93 -24.81
CA ALA A 100 -1.36 -50.40 -24.77
C ALA A 100 -1.44 -51.16 -26.12
N ASP A 101 -1.63 -50.49 -27.26
CA ASP A 101 -1.60 -51.11 -28.61
C ASP A 101 -1.07 -50.11 -29.66
N PRO A 102 0.27 -49.94 -29.82
CA PRO A 102 0.89 -48.95 -30.73
C PRO A 102 0.54 -49.04 -32.23
N ASN A 103 -0.39 -49.91 -32.62
CA ASN A 103 -0.99 -49.96 -33.97
C ASN A 103 -2.35 -49.20 -34.04
N ASN A 104 -2.77 -48.66 -32.90
CA ASN A 104 -3.90 -47.76 -32.66
C ASN A 104 -3.57 -47.05 -31.33
N PRO A 105 -2.71 -46.01 -31.33
CA PRO A 105 -2.42 -45.21 -30.15
C PRO A 105 -3.71 -44.66 -29.53
N VAL A 106 -3.55 -44.10 -28.33
CA VAL A 106 -4.63 -43.44 -27.58
C VAL A 106 -4.96 -42.08 -28.26
N ASP A 107 -6.06 -41.47 -27.83
CA ASP A 107 -6.76 -40.29 -28.38
C ASP A 107 -7.74 -39.91 -27.25
N THR A 108 -7.20 -39.40 -26.12
CA THR A 108 -7.87 -39.36 -24.81
C THR A 108 -9.01 -38.32 -24.75
N ASP A 109 -8.76 -37.02 -24.99
CA ASP A 109 -9.83 -35.99 -25.11
C ASP A 109 -10.85 -36.29 -26.26
N ASN A 110 -10.37 -36.97 -27.32
CA ASN A 110 -11.04 -37.24 -28.60
C ASN A 110 -11.16 -36.07 -29.62
N ASP A 111 -10.24 -35.08 -29.64
CA ASP A 111 -10.02 -34.12 -30.74
C ASP A 111 -9.71 -34.87 -32.05
N GLY A 112 -8.80 -35.84 -31.95
CA GLY A 112 -8.25 -36.62 -33.06
C GLY A 112 -6.77 -36.36 -33.35
N THR A 113 -6.05 -35.68 -32.47
CA THR A 113 -4.61 -35.87 -32.23
C THR A 113 -4.42 -37.09 -31.32
N PRO A 114 -3.40 -37.95 -31.50
CA PRO A 114 -3.06 -38.98 -30.51
C PRO A 114 -2.18 -38.39 -29.41
N ASP A 115 -2.31 -38.92 -28.19
CA ASP A 115 -1.66 -38.46 -26.95
C ASP A 115 -0.16 -38.12 -27.15
N PHE A 116 0.65 -39.02 -27.74
CA PHE A 116 2.08 -38.77 -28.07
C PHE A 116 2.37 -37.65 -29.11
N GLN A 117 1.37 -36.82 -29.45
CA GLN A 117 1.47 -35.69 -30.35
C GLN A 117 0.68 -34.44 -29.85
N ASP A 118 0.16 -34.46 -28.62
CA ASP A 118 -0.53 -33.33 -27.97
C ASP A 118 0.01 -33.10 -26.54
N THR A 119 0.16 -31.85 -26.14
CA THR A 119 0.81 -31.42 -24.88
C THR A 119 -0.20 -31.19 -23.75
N ASP A 120 -1.36 -31.84 -23.83
CA ASP A 120 -2.65 -31.55 -23.17
C ASP A 120 -3.57 -32.76 -23.50
N SER A 121 -3.17 -33.96 -23.05
CA SER A 121 -3.67 -35.26 -23.55
C SER A 121 -5.12 -35.58 -23.18
N ASP A 122 -5.53 -35.27 -21.94
CA ASP A 122 -6.90 -35.49 -21.45
C ASP A 122 -7.86 -34.34 -21.87
N GLY A 123 -7.32 -33.12 -21.89
CA GLY A 123 -7.99 -31.88 -22.29
C GLY A 123 -8.45 -30.97 -21.15
N ASP A 124 -7.98 -31.12 -19.90
CA ASP A 124 -8.34 -30.25 -18.76
C ASP A 124 -7.73 -28.83 -18.88
N GLY A 125 -6.47 -28.75 -19.34
CA GLY A 125 -5.69 -27.53 -19.53
C GLY A 125 -4.38 -27.43 -18.74
N ILE A 126 -4.04 -28.44 -17.93
CA ILE A 126 -2.70 -28.70 -17.40
C ILE A 126 -1.86 -29.38 -18.52
N PRO A 127 -0.54 -29.11 -18.64
CA PRO A 127 0.29 -29.78 -19.65
C PRO A 127 0.95 -31.06 -19.11
N ASP A 128 0.83 -32.18 -19.85
CA ASP A 128 1.28 -33.55 -19.48
C ASP A 128 2.64 -33.59 -18.74
N SER A 129 3.63 -32.81 -19.22
CA SER A 129 4.96 -32.61 -18.61
C SER A 129 4.97 -32.22 -17.13
N THR A 130 3.83 -31.77 -16.59
CA THR A 130 3.59 -31.37 -15.20
C THR A 130 3.09 -32.58 -14.41
N GLU A 131 1.98 -33.20 -14.83
CA GLU A 131 1.37 -34.32 -14.11
C GLU A 131 2.19 -35.62 -14.22
N ALA A 132 3.01 -35.76 -15.27
CA ALA A 132 4.02 -36.81 -15.35
C ALA A 132 5.09 -36.72 -14.24
N GLY A 133 5.19 -35.59 -13.54
CA GLY A 133 6.00 -35.39 -12.35
C GLY A 133 7.51 -35.57 -12.54
N ALA A 134 8.24 -35.75 -11.44
CA ALA A 134 9.71 -35.64 -11.41
C ALA A 134 10.52 -36.72 -12.17
N ASP A 135 9.90 -37.79 -12.69
CA ASP A 135 10.54 -38.75 -13.63
C ASP A 135 9.57 -39.24 -14.72
N PRO A 136 9.48 -38.54 -15.88
CA PRO A 136 8.64 -38.93 -17.03
C PRO A 136 8.87 -40.34 -17.61
N ASN A 137 9.84 -41.12 -17.10
CA ASN A 137 10.03 -42.54 -17.42
C ASN A 137 9.19 -43.49 -16.52
N ASN A 138 8.58 -42.94 -15.47
CA ASN A 138 7.66 -43.57 -14.53
C ASN A 138 6.76 -42.44 -13.98
N PRO A 139 5.77 -41.98 -14.76
CA PRO A 139 4.87 -40.91 -14.34
C PRO A 139 4.04 -41.28 -13.09
N VAL A 140 3.33 -40.29 -12.57
CA VAL A 140 2.35 -40.42 -11.48
C VAL A 140 1.17 -41.31 -11.94
N ASP A 141 0.44 -41.89 -10.98
CA ASP A 141 -0.65 -42.88 -11.11
C ASP A 141 -1.43 -42.80 -9.77
N THR A 142 -2.10 -41.67 -9.53
CA THR A 142 -2.55 -41.21 -8.19
C THR A 142 -3.56 -42.15 -7.51
N ASP A 143 -4.74 -42.42 -8.09
CA ASP A 143 -5.69 -43.46 -7.57
C ASP A 143 -5.09 -44.90 -7.60
N GLY A 144 -4.16 -45.16 -8.53
CA GLY A 144 -3.48 -46.43 -8.70
C GLY A 144 -4.25 -47.51 -9.51
N ASP A 145 -5.20 -47.17 -10.38
CA ASP A 145 -5.82 -48.06 -11.39
C ASP A 145 -4.75 -48.60 -12.35
N GLY A 146 -3.76 -47.77 -12.70
CA GLY A 146 -2.73 -48.02 -13.68
C GLY A 146 -2.95 -47.27 -15.01
N ILE A 147 -3.52 -46.08 -14.93
CA ILE A 147 -3.53 -45.01 -15.94
C ILE A 147 -2.70 -43.86 -15.33
N PRO A 148 -1.74 -43.26 -16.04
CA PRO A 148 -1.03 -42.08 -15.52
C PRO A 148 -1.95 -40.86 -15.48
N ASP A 149 -1.73 -39.96 -14.54
CA ASP A 149 -2.57 -38.76 -14.31
C ASP A 149 -2.87 -38.00 -15.62
N PHE A 150 -1.87 -37.65 -16.43
CA PHE A 150 -2.01 -37.03 -17.77
C PHE A 150 -2.80 -37.83 -18.83
N GLN A 151 -3.33 -39.01 -18.48
CA GLN A 151 -4.21 -39.83 -19.34
C GLN A 151 -5.47 -40.32 -18.62
N ASP A 152 -5.67 -39.99 -17.34
CA ASP A 152 -6.97 -40.14 -16.68
C ASP A 152 -7.75 -38.82 -16.74
N THR A 153 -8.87 -38.75 -16.04
CA THR A 153 -9.84 -37.64 -16.07
C THR A 153 -10.64 -37.57 -14.75
N ASP A 154 -10.09 -38.15 -13.68
CA ASP A 154 -10.72 -38.59 -12.42
C ASP A 154 -9.55 -39.07 -11.51
N SER A 155 -8.49 -38.24 -11.38
CA SER A 155 -7.12 -38.67 -11.03
C SER A 155 -6.93 -39.13 -9.57
N ASP A 156 -7.70 -38.57 -8.64
CA ASP A 156 -7.77 -39.01 -7.23
C ASP A 156 -8.70 -40.23 -7.04
N GLY A 157 -9.72 -40.33 -7.90
CA GLY A 157 -10.75 -41.37 -7.91
C GLY A 157 -12.01 -41.09 -7.07
N ASP A 158 -12.28 -39.84 -6.64
CA ASP A 158 -13.54 -39.43 -6.00
C ASP A 158 -14.76 -39.70 -6.92
N GLY A 159 -14.68 -39.24 -8.16
CA GLY A 159 -15.77 -39.24 -9.14
C GLY A 159 -16.40 -37.88 -9.49
N ILE A 160 -15.71 -36.76 -9.20
CA ILE A 160 -15.66 -35.53 -9.99
C ILE A 160 -14.93 -35.87 -11.33
N THR A 161 -14.37 -34.89 -12.03
CA THR A 161 -13.44 -35.09 -13.16
C THR A 161 -12.48 -33.91 -13.18
N ASP A 162 -11.22 -34.13 -13.52
CA ASP A 162 -10.14 -33.13 -13.41
C ASP A 162 -10.50 -31.79 -14.13
N ASP A 163 -11.23 -31.85 -15.27
CA ASP A 163 -11.81 -30.68 -15.99
C ASP A 163 -12.88 -29.85 -15.23
N LEU A 164 -13.23 -30.29 -14.02
CA LEU A 164 -14.26 -29.75 -13.13
C LEU A 164 -13.83 -29.72 -11.66
N ASP A 165 -12.67 -30.28 -11.32
CA ASP A 165 -12.14 -30.24 -9.97
C ASP A 165 -11.53 -28.87 -9.63
N LYS A 166 -11.37 -28.62 -8.34
CA LYS A 166 -10.96 -27.31 -7.78
C LYS A 166 -10.26 -27.42 -6.42
N ASP A 167 -9.99 -28.63 -5.94
CA ASP A 167 -9.51 -28.98 -4.58
C ASP A 167 -8.92 -30.40 -4.70
N ALA A 168 -7.71 -30.51 -5.25
CA ALA A 168 -7.23 -31.75 -5.89
C ALA A 168 -6.68 -32.83 -4.93
N ASP A 169 -6.51 -32.52 -3.64
CA ASP A 169 -6.17 -33.47 -2.56
C ASP A 169 -7.29 -33.60 -1.51
N ASN A 170 -8.32 -32.75 -1.55
CA ASN A 170 -9.51 -32.74 -0.69
C ASN A 170 -9.25 -32.26 0.76
N ASP A 171 -8.28 -31.36 0.97
CA ASP A 171 -8.09 -30.67 2.26
C ASP A 171 -9.21 -29.64 2.54
N GLY A 172 -9.69 -28.93 1.50
CA GLY A 172 -10.77 -27.94 1.53
C GLY A 172 -10.37 -26.51 1.10
N ILE A 173 -9.08 -26.26 0.90
CA ILE A 173 -8.49 -25.10 0.22
C ILE A 173 -8.57 -25.37 -1.29
N PRO A 174 -8.91 -24.37 -2.13
CA PRO A 174 -9.14 -24.63 -3.56
C PRO A 174 -8.00 -24.20 -4.49
N ASP A 175 -7.48 -25.13 -5.31
CA ASP A 175 -6.22 -25.09 -6.12
C ASP A 175 -5.71 -23.71 -6.56
N ALA A 176 -6.63 -22.83 -6.97
CA ALA A 176 -6.35 -21.49 -7.43
C ALA A 176 -5.84 -20.54 -6.33
N VAL A 177 -5.79 -20.98 -5.06
CA VAL A 177 -5.09 -20.32 -3.96
C VAL A 177 -3.62 -20.77 -3.94
N GLU A 178 -3.37 -22.07 -3.86
CA GLU A 178 -2.04 -22.67 -3.62
C GLU A 178 -1.17 -22.75 -4.88
N ILE A 179 -1.76 -22.94 -6.07
CA ILE A 179 -1.03 -22.98 -7.37
C ILE A 179 -0.27 -21.66 -7.68
N GLY A 180 -0.62 -20.58 -6.99
CA GLY A 180 0.09 -19.31 -7.00
C GLY A 180 0.08 -18.57 -8.35
N PRO A 181 1.10 -17.73 -8.64
CA PRO A 181 0.99 -16.66 -9.63
C PRO A 181 1.13 -17.06 -11.11
N ASP A 182 1.46 -18.32 -11.44
CA ASP A 182 1.55 -18.81 -12.83
C ASP A 182 1.25 -20.31 -12.92
N ALA A 183 0.00 -20.70 -13.16
CA ALA A 183 -0.45 -22.10 -13.31
C ALA A 183 0.26 -22.94 -14.40
N ASN A 184 1.22 -22.39 -15.15
CA ASN A 184 2.11 -23.14 -16.06
C ASN A 184 3.45 -23.54 -15.38
N ASN A 185 3.61 -23.16 -14.11
CA ASN A 185 4.69 -23.50 -13.19
C ASN A 185 4.11 -23.27 -11.77
N PRO A 186 3.34 -24.22 -11.22
CA PRO A 186 2.86 -24.17 -9.84
C PRO A 186 3.94 -23.86 -8.80
N VAL A 187 3.50 -23.50 -7.59
CA VAL A 187 4.36 -23.45 -6.40
C VAL A 187 4.65 -24.88 -5.92
N ASP A 188 5.75 -25.01 -5.19
CA ASP A 188 6.48 -26.20 -4.73
C ASP A 188 7.34 -25.62 -3.59
N THR A 189 6.72 -25.37 -2.42
CA THR A 189 7.27 -24.50 -1.35
C THR A 189 8.44 -25.17 -0.62
N ASP A 190 8.26 -26.37 -0.07
CA ASP A 190 9.33 -27.15 0.58
C ASP A 190 10.45 -27.55 -0.44
N GLY A 191 10.05 -27.87 -1.67
CA GLY A 191 10.93 -28.32 -2.74
C GLY A 191 11.13 -29.85 -2.86
N ASP A 192 10.27 -30.70 -2.27
CA ASP A 192 10.21 -32.15 -2.52
C ASP A 192 9.99 -32.43 -4.02
N GLY A 193 9.02 -31.71 -4.60
CA GLY A 193 8.54 -31.86 -5.96
C GLY A 193 7.09 -32.37 -6.10
N ILE A 194 6.31 -32.35 -5.01
CA ILE A 194 4.84 -32.24 -5.05
C ILE A 194 4.49 -30.74 -5.12
N PRO A 195 3.53 -30.30 -5.97
CA PRO A 195 3.03 -28.92 -5.93
C PRO A 195 2.04 -28.72 -4.79
N ASN A 196 2.03 -27.54 -4.14
CA ASN A 196 1.17 -27.23 -2.99
C ASN A 196 -0.30 -27.66 -3.13
N PHE A 197 -0.93 -27.43 -4.29
CA PHE A 197 -2.33 -27.81 -4.57
C PHE A 197 -2.57 -29.34 -4.72
N LYS A 198 -1.63 -30.16 -4.26
CA LYS A 198 -1.65 -31.62 -4.21
C LYS A 198 -0.88 -32.14 -2.98
N ASP A 199 -0.62 -31.29 -2.01
CA ASP A 199 0.12 -31.61 -0.78
C ASP A 199 -0.69 -31.23 0.45
N LEU A 200 -0.53 -31.98 1.53
CA LEU A 200 -1.33 -31.83 2.76
C LEU A 200 -0.55 -31.12 3.89
N ASP A 201 0.66 -30.65 3.56
CA ASP A 201 1.69 -30.09 4.44
C ASP A 201 2.67 -29.32 3.54
N SER A 202 2.22 -28.17 3.02
CA SER A 202 2.74 -27.44 1.85
C SER A 202 4.20 -26.97 1.97
N ASP A 203 4.68 -26.72 3.19
CA ASP A 203 6.06 -26.33 3.51
C ASP A 203 6.83 -27.43 4.27
N ASN A 204 6.17 -28.56 4.59
CA ASN A 204 6.71 -29.72 5.30
C ASN A 204 7.17 -29.37 6.75
N ASP A 205 6.47 -28.47 7.43
CA ASP A 205 6.56 -28.26 8.88
C ASP A 205 6.21 -29.55 9.67
N GLY A 206 5.11 -30.20 9.30
CA GLY A 206 4.53 -31.35 10.01
C GLY A 206 3.14 -31.09 10.61
N ILE A 207 2.69 -29.83 10.67
CA ILE A 207 1.29 -29.45 10.83
C ILE A 207 0.61 -29.43 9.43
N PRO A 208 -0.65 -29.89 9.26
CA PRO A 208 -1.27 -29.99 7.93
C PRO A 208 -2.10 -28.76 7.56
N ASP A 209 -1.99 -28.28 6.30
CA ASP A 209 -2.61 -27.07 5.70
C ASP A 209 -4.06 -26.79 6.17
N THR A 210 -4.85 -27.84 6.43
CA THR A 210 -6.19 -27.76 7.02
C THR A 210 -6.29 -27.03 8.38
N PHE A 211 -5.18 -26.87 9.13
CA PHE A 211 -5.16 -26.18 10.42
C PHE A 211 -4.80 -24.69 10.26
N GLU A 212 -3.68 -24.36 9.62
CA GLU A 212 -3.24 -23.02 9.22
C GLU A 212 -4.27 -22.33 8.30
N GLY A 213 -4.68 -23.05 7.26
CA GLY A 213 -5.59 -22.62 6.20
C GLY A 213 -7.05 -22.42 6.63
N ASN A 214 -7.38 -22.64 7.92
CA ASN A 214 -8.65 -22.22 8.53
C ASN A 214 -9.91 -22.80 7.85
N VAL A 215 -9.82 -24.02 7.29
CA VAL A 215 -10.97 -24.70 6.67
C VAL A 215 -11.99 -25.12 7.73
N SER A 216 -13.29 -24.99 7.42
CA SER A 216 -14.36 -25.25 8.40
C SER A 216 -14.83 -26.72 8.45
N GLY A 217 -14.41 -27.56 7.50
CA GLY A 217 -14.87 -28.93 7.32
C GLY A 217 -16.34 -29.02 6.85
N VAL A 218 -16.82 -28.01 6.12
CA VAL A 218 -18.20 -27.85 5.67
C VAL A 218 -18.27 -27.33 4.24
N ASP A 219 -18.40 -28.23 3.27
CA ASP A 219 -19.04 -27.95 1.97
C ASP A 219 -20.58 -28.04 2.10
N THR A 220 -21.29 -26.92 1.89
CA THR A 220 -22.76 -26.86 1.91
C THR A 220 -23.45 -27.28 0.60
N ASP A 221 -22.82 -27.14 -0.57
CA ASP A 221 -23.43 -27.35 -1.91
C ASP A 221 -23.17 -28.76 -2.47
N GLY A 222 -21.93 -29.25 -2.38
CA GLY A 222 -21.40 -30.43 -3.06
C GLY A 222 -20.48 -30.08 -4.22
N ASP A 223 -19.54 -29.15 -4.01
CA ASP A 223 -18.73 -28.43 -5.03
C ASP A 223 -17.20 -28.60 -4.85
N GLY A 224 -16.75 -29.17 -3.73
CA GLY A 224 -15.34 -29.32 -3.33
C GLY A 224 -15.01 -28.34 -2.20
N ILE A 225 -14.91 -27.06 -2.59
CA ILE A 225 -14.47 -25.92 -1.77
C ILE A 225 -15.25 -25.79 -0.45
N ASP A 226 -14.52 -25.55 0.65
CA ASP A 226 -15.13 -25.28 1.96
C ASP A 226 -15.95 -23.97 1.99
N ASP A 227 -17.00 -23.92 2.84
CA ASP A 227 -17.79 -22.71 3.13
C ASP A 227 -16.91 -21.50 3.55
N ALA A 228 -15.68 -21.71 4.03
CA ALA A 228 -14.65 -20.70 4.31
C ALA A 228 -14.05 -20.06 3.05
N TYR A 229 -13.85 -20.81 1.97
CA TYR A 229 -13.25 -20.35 0.71
C TYR A 229 -14.28 -19.99 -0.39
N ASP A 230 -15.42 -20.69 -0.49
CA ASP A 230 -16.42 -20.43 -1.56
C ASP A 230 -17.12 -19.06 -1.42
N ALA A 231 -17.28 -18.35 -2.53
CA ALA A 231 -18.06 -17.12 -2.59
C ALA A 231 -19.60 -17.33 -2.63
N ASP A 232 -20.13 -18.51 -3.01
CA ASP A 232 -21.56 -18.79 -3.28
C ASP A 232 -22.12 -20.06 -2.57
N ALA A 233 -21.60 -20.41 -1.39
CA ALA A 233 -21.81 -21.65 -0.60
C ALA A 233 -23.25 -22.23 -0.46
N ASP A 234 -24.31 -21.47 -0.74
CA ASP A 234 -25.72 -21.91 -0.75
C ASP A 234 -26.22 -22.37 -2.15
N GLY A 235 -25.41 -22.21 -3.20
CA GLY A 235 -25.65 -22.66 -4.58
C GLY A 235 -26.75 -21.88 -5.33
N ASP A 236 -27.14 -20.71 -4.84
CA ASP A 236 -28.22 -19.86 -5.40
C ASP A 236 -27.77 -18.96 -6.56
N GLY A 237 -26.46 -18.78 -6.77
CA GLY A 237 -25.88 -17.98 -7.86
C GLY A 237 -25.74 -16.50 -7.51
N ASN A 238 -25.42 -16.16 -6.26
CA ASN A 238 -25.36 -14.80 -5.70
C ASN A 238 -24.41 -14.74 -4.48
N ILE A 239 -23.17 -14.24 -4.67
CA ILE A 239 -22.12 -14.01 -3.63
C ILE A 239 -22.70 -13.76 -2.23
N ASP A 240 -22.28 -14.59 -1.28
CA ASP A 240 -22.92 -14.72 0.04
C ASP A 240 -22.55 -13.55 1.00
N PRO A 241 -23.35 -13.26 2.06
CA PRO A 241 -23.21 -12.05 2.91
C PRO A 241 -21.94 -11.91 3.78
N GLY A 242 -20.77 -11.80 3.17
CA GLY A 242 -19.50 -11.48 3.83
C GLY A 242 -18.32 -11.56 2.86
N LYS A 243 -18.35 -12.56 1.96
CA LYS A 243 -17.33 -12.81 0.94
C LYS A 243 -17.24 -11.67 -0.09
N VAL A 244 -16.07 -11.54 -0.72
CA VAL A 244 -15.84 -10.65 -1.86
C VAL A 244 -15.32 -11.50 -3.02
N ASP A 245 -15.98 -11.38 -4.17
CA ASP A 245 -15.55 -11.94 -5.46
C ASP A 245 -15.54 -10.76 -6.47
N ALA A 246 -14.34 -10.33 -6.88
CA ALA A 246 -14.12 -9.19 -7.77
C ALA A 246 -13.56 -9.58 -9.16
N ASN A 247 -12.92 -10.74 -9.23
CA ASN A 247 -12.41 -11.47 -10.40
C ASN A 247 -13.51 -12.21 -11.18
N ALA A 248 -14.52 -12.76 -10.48
CA ALA A 248 -15.59 -13.63 -10.97
C ALA A 248 -15.15 -15.02 -11.44
N ASP A 249 -14.29 -15.67 -10.65
CA ASP A 249 -13.96 -17.10 -10.75
C ASP A 249 -14.88 -17.96 -9.85
N GLY A 250 -14.97 -17.65 -8.55
CA GLY A 250 -15.88 -18.31 -7.60
C GLY A 250 -15.34 -18.39 -6.17
N ILE A 251 -14.05 -18.13 -5.97
CA ILE A 251 -13.39 -18.14 -4.66
C ILE A 251 -13.48 -16.72 -4.06
N ALA A 252 -13.44 -16.62 -2.73
CA ALA A 252 -13.40 -15.30 -2.08
C ALA A 252 -11.99 -14.71 -2.10
N ASP A 253 -11.86 -13.45 -2.58
CA ASP A 253 -10.60 -12.67 -2.72
C ASP A 253 -9.84 -12.42 -1.38
N ASN A 254 -10.26 -13.03 -0.26
CA ASN A 254 -9.78 -12.78 1.10
C ASN A 254 -10.00 -13.97 2.06
N ALA A 255 -9.93 -15.21 1.55
CA ALA A 255 -10.24 -16.41 2.34
C ALA A 255 -9.06 -17.00 3.12
N ALA A 256 -7.87 -17.04 2.51
CA ALA A 256 -6.65 -17.52 3.17
C ALA A 256 -6.28 -16.66 4.38
N THR A 257 -5.74 -17.32 5.40
CA THR A 257 -4.99 -16.67 6.49
C THR A 257 -3.66 -16.11 5.94
N ASP A 258 -3.15 -15.07 6.59
CA ASP A 258 -1.93 -14.31 6.27
C ASP A 258 -1.64 -13.51 7.56
N THR A 259 -1.11 -14.21 8.58
CA THR A 259 -1.12 -13.75 9.99
C THR A 259 -0.19 -12.56 10.23
N ASP A 260 1.11 -12.63 9.91
CA ASP A 260 2.03 -11.47 10.01
C ASP A 260 1.73 -10.34 8.99
N ASN A 261 1.06 -10.66 7.87
CA ASN A 261 0.76 -9.79 6.72
C ASN A 261 1.95 -9.46 5.77
N ASP A 262 2.95 -10.34 5.63
CA ASP A 262 3.96 -10.35 4.55
C ASP A 262 3.29 -10.55 3.17
N GLY A 263 2.34 -11.48 3.10
CA GLY A 263 1.68 -11.95 1.88
C GLY A 263 2.05 -13.38 1.45
N THR A 264 2.65 -14.17 2.35
CA THR A 264 2.65 -15.64 2.34
C THR A 264 1.45 -16.12 3.16
N PRO A 265 0.66 -17.11 2.73
CA PRO A 265 -0.37 -17.71 3.58
C PRO A 265 0.27 -18.55 4.70
N ASP A 266 -0.35 -18.61 5.87
CA ASP A 266 0.13 -19.39 7.04
C ASP A 266 0.53 -20.84 6.67
N PHE A 267 -0.26 -21.53 5.83
CA PHE A 267 0.03 -22.89 5.34
C PHE A 267 1.17 -22.97 4.30
N GLN A 268 2.02 -21.94 4.21
CA GLN A 268 3.18 -21.88 3.33
C GLN A 268 4.36 -21.13 3.99
N ASP A 269 4.29 -20.87 5.31
CA ASP A 269 5.28 -20.14 6.08
C ASP A 269 5.64 -20.89 7.37
N LEU A 270 6.92 -20.87 7.75
CA LEU A 270 7.47 -21.70 8.82
C LEU A 270 7.60 -20.94 10.17
N ASP A 271 6.92 -19.79 10.27
CA ASP A 271 7.05 -18.74 11.29
C ASP A 271 5.82 -17.79 11.14
N SER A 272 4.60 -18.34 11.25
CA SER A 272 3.33 -17.73 10.75
C SER A 272 3.00 -16.33 11.30
N ASP A 273 3.48 -15.99 12.50
CA ASP A 273 3.30 -14.68 13.14
C ASP A 273 4.56 -13.77 13.06
N ALA A 274 5.66 -14.33 12.54
CA ALA A 274 7.00 -13.74 12.44
C ALA A 274 7.66 -13.34 13.78
N ASP A 275 7.41 -14.09 14.86
CA ASP A 275 8.18 -14.08 16.11
C ASP A 275 9.66 -14.47 15.87
N GLY A 276 9.87 -15.64 15.26
CA GLY A 276 11.16 -16.31 15.17
C GLY A 276 11.28 -17.67 15.89
N ILE A 277 10.20 -18.22 16.46
CA ILE A 277 10.06 -19.66 16.77
C ILE A 277 9.29 -20.33 15.61
N PRO A 278 9.65 -21.54 15.14
CA PRO A 278 8.93 -22.18 14.05
C PRO A 278 7.68 -22.95 14.52
N ASP A 279 6.59 -22.83 13.75
CA ASP A 279 5.24 -23.36 14.00
C ASP A 279 5.21 -24.79 14.58
N ALA A 280 6.02 -25.73 14.05
CA ALA A 280 6.21 -27.09 14.56
C ALA A 280 6.52 -27.18 16.08
N ILE A 281 7.16 -26.17 16.67
CA ILE A 281 7.55 -26.09 18.08
C ILE A 281 6.38 -25.58 18.94
N GLU A 282 5.64 -24.58 18.46
CA GLU A 282 4.44 -24.01 19.07
C GLU A 282 3.28 -24.99 19.00
N GLY A 283 2.83 -25.29 17.77
CA GLY A 283 1.70 -26.15 17.42
C GLY A 283 1.84 -27.58 17.92
N GLY A 284 3.06 -27.99 18.31
CA GLY A 284 3.30 -29.16 19.16
C GLY A 284 3.57 -30.46 18.40
N ALA A 285 4.17 -30.35 17.21
CA ALA A 285 4.63 -31.49 16.43
C ALA A 285 5.66 -32.32 17.23
N SER A 286 5.75 -33.62 16.92
CA SER A 286 6.66 -34.54 17.63
C SER A 286 8.06 -34.69 17.01
N GLY A 287 8.30 -34.03 15.87
CA GLY A 287 9.52 -34.14 15.07
C GLY A 287 9.69 -35.56 14.52
N THR A 288 8.61 -36.20 14.08
CA THR A 288 8.59 -37.56 13.54
C THR A 288 7.35 -37.79 12.64
N ASP A 289 7.53 -37.64 11.34
CA ASP A 289 6.80 -38.45 10.35
C ASP A 289 7.29 -39.92 10.40
N THR A 290 6.37 -40.89 10.24
CA THR A 290 6.66 -42.33 10.18
C THR A 290 6.48 -42.96 8.78
N ASP A 291 5.66 -42.39 7.90
CA ASP A 291 5.22 -43.00 6.64
C ASP A 291 5.76 -42.29 5.38
N GLY A 292 5.91 -40.96 5.41
CA GLY A 292 6.50 -40.11 4.36
C GLY A 292 5.48 -39.31 3.57
N ASP A 293 4.56 -38.65 4.26
CA ASP A 293 3.39 -37.93 3.77
C ASP A 293 3.13 -36.62 4.57
N GLY A 294 4.21 -35.89 4.89
CA GLY A 294 4.21 -34.62 5.64
C GLY A 294 3.89 -34.81 7.12
N ILE A 295 2.58 -34.83 7.40
CA ILE A 295 1.88 -34.85 8.69
C ILE A 295 2.60 -35.66 9.79
N ASP A 296 2.88 -35.01 10.94
CA ASP A 296 3.57 -35.63 12.07
C ASP A 296 2.77 -36.76 12.79
N ASP A 297 3.49 -37.72 13.42
CA ASP A 297 2.99 -38.79 14.33
C ASP A 297 1.96 -38.28 15.38
N ALA A 298 1.97 -36.98 15.70
CA ALA A 298 1.06 -36.28 16.60
C ALA A 298 -0.37 -36.11 16.03
N PHE A 299 -0.50 -35.83 14.73
CA PHE A 299 -1.76 -35.49 14.07
C PHE A 299 -2.30 -36.63 13.16
N ASP A 300 -1.41 -37.44 12.54
CA ASP A 300 -1.76 -38.56 11.64
C ASP A 300 -2.71 -39.61 12.26
N VAL A 301 -3.77 -39.97 11.53
CA VAL A 301 -4.76 -40.97 11.92
C VAL A 301 -4.24 -42.43 11.96
N ASP A 302 -3.22 -42.83 11.18
CA ASP A 302 -2.63 -44.19 11.25
C ASP A 302 -1.81 -44.38 12.54
N GLN A 303 -0.98 -43.41 12.91
CA GLN A 303 -0.12 -43.41 14.10
C GLN A 303 -0.89 -43.16 15.40
N THR A 304 -1.72 -42.11 15.47
CA THR A 304 -2.65 -41.89 16.60
C THR A 304 -3.59 -43.11 16.76
N GLY A 305 -4.01 -43.70 15.63
CA GLY A 305 -5.00 -44.76 15.54
C GLY A 305 -6.42 -44.28 15.83
N GLY A 306 -6.69 -43.03 15.46
CA GLY A 306 -7.82 -42.17 15.79
C GLY A 306 -9.15 -42.48 15.08
N THR A 307 -9.76 -41.44 14.52
CA THR A 307 -10.90 -41.49 13.59
C THR A 307 -10.83 -40.31 12.61
N ASP A 308 -10.56 -40.59 11.34
CA ASP A 308 -10.98 -39.70 10.26
C ASP A 308 -12.50 -39.85 10.05
N ALA A 309 -13.17 -38.80 9.61
CA ALA A 309 -14.61 -38.81 9.32
C ALA A 309 -15.00 -38.19 7.97
N ASN A 310 -14.19 -37.25 7.51
CA ASN A 310 -14.11 -36.61 6.20
C ASN A 310 -13.31 -37.50 5.23
N GLY A 311 -11.99 -37.63 5.41
CA GLY A 311 -11.13 -38.48 4.58
C GLY A 311 -9.66 -38.04 4.45
N ASP A 312 -9.35 -36.82 4.89
CA ASP A 312 -8.05 -36.13 4.94
C ASP A 312 -6.82 -36.98 5.35
N GLY A 313 -6.93 -37.77 6.41
CA GLY A 313 -5.77 -38.44 7.04
C GLY A 313 -5.51 -38.01 8.49
N ILE A 314 -6.27 -37.05 9.02
CA ILE A 314 -6.05 -36.43 10.33
C ILE A 314 -7.00 -37.06 11.37
N ASP A 315 -6.67 -37.06 12.67
CA ASP A 315 -7.61 -37.53 13.72
C ASP A 315 -8.64 -36.43 14.09
N ASP A 316 -9.95 -36.73 14.00
CA ASP A 316 -11.13 -35.99 14.53
C ASP A 316 -10.94 -35.38 15.96
N ALA A 317 -9.90 -35.80 16.67
CA ALA A 317 -9.65 -35.60 18.09
C ALA A 317 -8.28 -34.96 18.42
N THR A 318 -7.46 -34.63 17.42
CA THR A 318 -6.25 -33.82 17.56
C THR A 318 -6.51 -32.37 17.13
N LYS A 319 -5.66 -31.47 17.61
CA LYS A 319 -5.52 -30.06 17.25
C LYS A 319 -4.05 -29.68 17.55
N PRO A 320 -3.54 -28.59 16.98
CA PRO A 320 -2.34 -27.92 17.49
C PRO A 320 -2.52 -27.47 18.95
N THR A 321 -1.44 -27.02 19.58
CA THR A 321 -1.46 -26.35 20.90
C THR A 321 -2.27 -25.04 20.86
N ASP A 322 -2.80 -24.65 22.02
CA ASP A 322 -3.80 -23.61 22.27
C ASP A 322 -3.71 -23.35 23.79
N THR A 323 -2.69 -22.56 24.20
CA THR A 323 -2.16 -22.52 25.58
C THR A 323 -3.06 -21.73 26.55
N ASP A 324 -3.38 -20.46 26.27
CA ASP A 324 -4.28 -19.65 27.11
C ASP A 324 -5.78 -20.05 27.00
N SER A 325 -6.13 -20.77 25.91
CA SER A 325 -7.49 -21.15 25.51
C SER A 325 -8.42 -20.01 25.03
N ASP A 326 -7.87 -18.93 24.47
CA ASP A 326 -8.58 -17.94 23.63
C ASP A 326 -9.25 -18.63 22.43
N GLY A 327 -8.46 -19.41 21.70
CA GLY A 327 -8.83 -20.09 20.46
C GLY A 327 -7.97 -19.75 19.24
N MET A 328 -7.00 -18.84 19.37
CA MET A 328 -5.80 -18.80 18.54
C MET A 328 -4.86 -19.96 18.91
N PRO A 329 -4.26 -20.70 17.96
CA PRO A 329 -3.19 -21.65 18.24
C PRO A 329 -1.88 -20.95 18.61
N ASP A 330 -1.03 -21.59 19.41
CA ASP A 330 0.29 -21.07 19.81
C ASP A 330 1.11 -20.52 18.61
N TYR A 331 1.08 -21.18 17.44
CA TYR A 331 1.87 -20.78 16.25
C TYR A 331 1.30 -19.59 15.48
N GLN A 332 0.20 -18.99 15.95
CA GLN A 332 -0.39 -17.78 15.37
C GLN A 332 -0.44 -16.63 16.40
N ASP A 333 0.06 -16.83 17.64
CA ASP A 333 -0.08 -15.87 18.74
C ASP A 333 1.29 -15.45 19.33
N PRO A 334 1.79 -14.22 19.05
CA PRO A 334 3.11 -13.74 19.48
C PRO A 334 3.18 -13.33 20.98
N ASP A 335 2.32 -13.92 21.80
CA ASP A 335 2.16 -13.76 23.26
C ASP A 335 1.43 -15.02 23.79
N THR A 336 2.02 -16.22 23.59
CA THR A 336 1.31 -17.53 23.58
C THR A 336 0.49 -17.84 24.85
N ASP A 337 0.92 -17.35 26.03
CA ASP A 337 0.16 -17.51 27.28
C ASP A 337 -0.58 -16.26 27.76
N ASN A 338 -0.53 -15.17 26.99
CA ASN A 338 -1.22 -13.88 27.22
C ASN A 338 -0.79 -13.17 28.53
N ASP A 339 0.39 -13.50 29.08
CA ASP A 339 1.06 -12.74 30.14
C ASP A 339 1.25 -11.27 29.76
N GLY A 340 1.58 -10.99 28.49
CA GLY A 340 1.94 -9.67 27.99
C GLY A 340 3.44 -9.46 27.76
N ILE A 341 4.26 -10.50 27.81
CA ILE A 341 5.66 -10.48 27.37
C ILE A 341 5.76 -11.31 26.08
N PRO A 342 6.00 -10.70 24.90
CA PRO A 342 6.09 -11.46 23.65
C PRO A 342 7.20 -12.51 23.64
N ASP A 343 6.88 -13.71 23.16
CA ASP A 343 7.65 -14.96 23.20
C ASP A 343 9.13 -14.76 22.80
N THR A 344 9.40 -13.95 21.77
CA THR A 344 10.74 -13.48 21.35
C THR A 344 11.68 -13.11 22.50
N LEU A 345 11.14 -12.48 23.56
CA LEU A 345 11.89 -11.94 24.69
C LEU A 345 12.14 -13.00 25.75
N GLU A 346 11.20 -13.92 25.91
CA GLU A 346 11.18 -14.99 26.89
C GLU A 346 12.08 -16.13 26.44
N ALA A 347 11.98 -16.55 25.19
CA ALA A 347 12.88 -17.55 24.63
C ALA A 347 14.37 -17.09 24.53
N ASP A 348 14.72 -15.83 24.88
CA ASP A 348 16.05 -15.17 24.71
C ASP A 348 16.49 -15.12 23.24
N ILE A 349 15.53 -14.89 22.33
CA ILE A 349 15.75 -14.89 20.88
C ILE A 349 16.41 -13.59 20.45
N VAL A 350 17.71 -13.68 20.15
CA VAL A 350 18.49 -12.54 19.65
C VAL A 350 18.30 -12.39 18.14
N ALA A 351 17.06 -12.10 17.73
CA ALA A 351 16.56 -11.86 16.36
C ALA A 351 17.67 -11.62 15.33
N THR A 352 18.13 -12.72 14.75
CA THR A 352 19.17 -12.80 13.72
C THR A 352 18.80 -13.96 12.82
N ASP A 353 17.88 -13.73 11.91
CA ASP A 353 17.83 -14.46 10.65
C ASP A 353 19.01 -13.97 9.77
N THR A 354 19.66 -14.88 9.03
CA THR A 354 20.79 -14.59 8.12
C THR A 354 20.40 -14.62 6.63
N ASP A 355 19.26 -15.22 6.28
CA ASP A 355 18.91 -15.80 4.99
C ASP A 355 17.67 -15.11 4.38
N ASN A 356 16.70 -14.82 5.25
CA ASN A 356 15.43 -14.10 5.14
C ASN A 356 14.32 -15.03 4.66
N ASP A 357 14.07 -16.04 5.50
CA ASP A 357 13.19 -17.22 5.38
C ASP A 357 12.47 -17.52 6.72
N GLY A 358 12.06 -16.47 7.44
CA GLY A 358 11.43 -16.56 8.77
C GLY A 358 12.44 -16.91 9.86
N ILE A 359 12.62 -18.23 10.05
CA ILE A 359 13.26 -18.86 11.20
C ILE A 359 14.66 -18.28 11.53
N VAL A 360 14.87 -17.91 12.79
CA VAL A 360 16.14 -17.33 13.26
C VAL A 360 17.32 -18.33 13.33
N ASP A 361 18.57 -17.81 13.29
CA ASP A 361 19.87 -18.50 13.44
C ASP A 361 19.91 -19.59 14.55
N ALA A 362 19.00 -19.55 15.53
CA ALA A 362 18.94 -20.45 16.68
C ALA A 362 18.15 -21.75 16.42
N PHE A 363 17.06 -21.70 15.65
CA PHE A 363 16.12 -22.83 15.43
C PHE A 363 16.24 -23.45 14.04
N ASP A 364 16.50 -22.64 13.00
CA ASP A 364 16.56 -23.11 11.59
C ASP A 364 17.65 -24.19 11.39
N ALA A 365 17.69 -24.90 10.27
CA ALA A 365 18.70 -25.94 10.00
C ALA A 365 19.92 -25.48 9.19
N ASP A 366 19.82 -24.44 8.34
CA ASP A 366 20.75 -24.12 7.25
C ASP A 366 21.37 -22.69 7.20
N ALA A 367 20.96 -21.72 8.02
CA ALA A 367 21.58 -20.44 8.46
C ALA A 367 22.66 -19.66 7.64
N ASP A 368 22.95 -20.00 6.37
CA ASP A 368 23.79 -19.26 5.42
C ASP A 368 23.39 -19.44 3.94
N GLY A 369 22.23 -20.06 3.68
CA GLY A 369 21.52 -20.14 2.41
C GLY A 369 22.17 -21.05 1.37
N ASP A 370 22.88 -22.09 1.81
CA ASP A 370 23.71 -22.98 0.97
C ASP A 370 22.93 -24.23 0.49
N GLY A 371 21.81 -24.55 1.15
CA GLY A 371 20.99 -25.75 1.03
C GLY A 371 21.68 -26.99 1.59
N ASN A 372 22.29 -26.93 2.78
CA ASN A 372 23.16 -27.96 3.39
C ASN A 372 23.39 -27.85 4.95
N VAL A 373 22.37 -28.08 5.80
CA VAL A 373 22.41 -28.24 7.30
C VAL A 373 23.73 -27.84 8.01
N ASP A 374 23.71 -26.73 8.77
CA ASP A 374 24.91 -26.08 9.29
C ASP A 374 25.71 -26.97 10.30
N PRO A 375 27.06 -26.86 10.41
CA PRO A 375 27.92 -27.78 11.18
C PRO A 375 27.81 -27.81 12.73
N GLY A 376 26.59 -27.85 13.25
CA GLY A 376 26.22 -28.15 14.64
C GLY A 376 24.84 -28.80 14.74
N LYS A 377 23.93 -28.36 13.86
CA LYS A 377 22.51 -28.66 13.75
C LYS A 377 22.22 -30.03 13.10
N THR A 378 20.94 -30.38 13.01
CA THR A 378 20.41 -31.63 12.48
C THR A 378 18.97 -31.47 12.01
N ASP A 379 18.69 -31.46 10.70
CA ASP A 379 17.38 -31.91 10.18
C ASP A 379 17.42 -33.45 10.02
N ALA A 380 16.25 -34.10 10.11
CA ALA A 380 16.12 -35.54 9.84
C ALA A 380 14.84 -35.95 9.09
N ASN A 381 13.80 -35.14 9.19
CA ASN A 381 12.53 -35.10 8.47
C ASN A 381 12.71 -34.35 7.14
N GLY A 382 12.79 -33.01 7.17
CA GLY A 382 12.93 -32.18 5.97
C GLY A 382 12.66 -30.68 6.21
N ASP A 383 11.73 -30.40 7.13
CA ASP A 383 11.26 -29.15 7.76
C ASP A 383 12.14 -27.88 7.82
N GLY A 384 13.45 -27.98 7.63
CA GLY A 384 14.33 -26.84 7.81
C GLY A 384 14.55 -26.43 9.28
N VAL A 385 14.16 -27.24 10.27
CA VAL A 385 14.34 -26.99 11.72
C VAL A 385 15.42 -27.91 12.32
N ASP A 386 16.08 -27.51 13.42
CA ASP A 386 17.07 -28.35 14.11
C ASP A 386 16.40 -29.31 15.14
N ASP A 387 16.41 -30.63 14.87
CA ASP A 387 16.17 -31.80 15.78
C ASP A 387 16.66 -31.58 17.23
N ALA A 388 17.71 -30.75 17.38
CA ALA A 388 18.48 -30.55 18.59
C ALA A 388 18.31 -29.16 19.23
N ALA A 389 17.49 -28.28 18.66
CA ALA A 389 17.00 -27.08 19.32
C ALA A 389 16.01 -27.45 20.44
N THR A 390 15.86 -26.51 21.37
CA THR A 390 14.85 -26.49 22.43
C THR A 390 14.70 -25.03 22.84
N PRO A 391 13.48 -24.50 23.02
CA PRO A 391 13.27 -23.22 23.67
C PRO A 391 13.90 -23.13 25.08
N THR A 392 13.86 -21.93 25.66
CA THR A 392 14.35 -21.72 27.03
C THR A 392 13.39 -22.35 28.05
N ASP A 393 13.95 -22.86 29.15
CA ASP A 393 13.32 -23.62 30.25
C ASP A 393 14.12 -23.24 31.50
N THR A 394 13.68 -22.19 32.20
CA THR A 394 14.46 -21.47 33.21
C THR A 394 14.50 -22.18 34.57
N ASP A 395 13.36 -22.59 35.13
CA ASP A 395 13.28 -23.37 36.38
C ASP A 395 13.72 -24.84 36.20
N GLY A 396 13.39 -25.48 35.07
CA GLY A 396 13.68 -26.89 34.77
C GLY A 396 12.49 -27.88 34.91
N ASP A 397 11.24 -27.42 34.95
CA ASP A 397 10.02 -28.23 35.09
C ASP A 397 9.69 -29.03 33.83
N THR A 398 9.90 -28.43 32.64
CA THR A 398 9.55 -28.84 31.26
C THR A 398 8.32 -28.18 30.61
N VAL A 399 7.81 -27.09 31.17
CA VAL A 399 7.18 -26.02 30.37
C VAL A 399 8.30 -25.08 29.87
N PRO A 400 8.24 -24.52 28.64
CA PRO A 400 9.13 -23.45 28.20
C PRO A 400 8.82 -22.11 28.86
N ASP A 401 9.79 -21.18 28.89
CA ASP A 401 9.60 -19.81 29.42
C ASP A 401 8.35 -19.14 28.81
N TYR A 402 8.16 -19.20 27.48
CA TYR A 402 7.04 -18.57 26.74
C TYR A 402 5.65 -19.21 26.89
N ARG A 403 5.48 -20.09 27.88
CA ARG A 403 4.22 -20.77 28.21
C ARG A 403 4.05 -20.94 29.74
N ASP A 404 4.80 -20.17 30.53
CA ASP A 404 4.92 -20.32 31.98
C ASP A 404 4.91 -18.93 32.66
N LEU A 405 3.72 -18.52 33.13
CA LEU A 405 3.43 -17.27 33.87
C LEU A 405 4.34 -16.99 35.10
N ASP A 406 5.22 -17.91 35.50
CA ASP A 406 6.11 -17.86 36.65
C ASP A 406 7.43 -18.57 36.23
N SER A 407 8.13 -18.04 35.21
CA SER A 407 9.24 -18.69 34.46
C SER A 407 10.38 -19.25 35.32
N ASP A 408 10.66 -18.65 36.48
CA ASP A 408 11.62 -19.16 37.45
C ASP A 408 11.00 -19.74 38.74
N ASN A 409 9.66 -19.79 38.76
CA ASN A 409 8.77 -20.49 39.68
C ASN A 409 8.91 -20.01 41.14
N ASP A 410 9.03 -18.69 41.28
CA ASP A 410 9.24 -17.94 42.52
C ASP A 410 7.91 -17.48 43.17
N SER A 411 6.77 -17.61 42.48
CA SER A 411 5.40 -17.23 42.89
C SER A 411 5.11 -15.72 42.90
N ILE A 412 5.70 -15.03 41.92
CA ILE A 412 5.35 -13.69 41.45
C ILE A 412 5.19 -13.84 39.94
N PRO A 413 4.05 -13.49 39.31
CA PRO A 413 3.90 -13.68 37.87
C PRO A 413 4.86 -12.81 37.04
N ASP A 414 5.23 -13.29 35.85
CA ASP A 414 6.25 -12.67 35.01
C ASP A 414 5.86 -11.24 34.57
N ILE A 415 4.59 -11.00 34.23
CA ILE A 415 4.03 -9.67 33.99
C ILE A 415 4.15 -8.73 35.20
N THR A 416 4.03 -9.26 36.42
CA THR A 416 4.23 -8.48 37.66
C THR A 416 5.70 -8.13 37.87
N GLU A 417 6.62 -9.01 37.50
CA GLU A 417 8.07 -8.81 37.61
C GLU A 417 8.61 -7.85 36.54
N THR A 418 8.06 -7.88 35.31
CA THR A 418 8.37 -6.88 34.28
C THR A 418 7.73 -5.52 34.53
N GLY A 419 6.68 -5.47 35.37
CA GLY A 419 5.99 -4.25 35.79
C GLY A 419 4.82 -3.85 34.88
N GLY A 420 4.16 -4.85 34.28
CA GLY A 420 2.88 -4.70 33.59
C GLY A 420 1.68 -4.67 34.56
N LEU A 421 0.50 -4.98 34.03
CA LEU A 421 -0.78 -4.73 34.69
C LEU A 421 -1.53 -6.06 34.96
N ASP A 422 -1.43 -6.58 36.19
CA ASP A 422 -2.29 -7.66 36.71
C ASP A 422 -3.02 -7.15 37.97
N ALA A 423 -4.18 -6.53 37.76
CA ALA A 423 -5.03 -5.98 38.80
C ALA A 423 -5.97 -7.02 39.39
N ASN A 424 -6.50 -7.90 38.53
CA ASN A 424 -7.43 -8.93 38.97
C ASN A 424 -6.70 -10.04 39.76
N GLY A 425 -5.41 -10.25 39.50
CA GLY A 425 -4.50 -11.15 40.20
C GLY A 425 -4.50 -12.54 39.59
N ASP A 426 -4.60 -12.67 38.26
CA ASP A 426 -4.63 -13.96 37.55
C ASP A 426 -3.47 -14.19 36.55
N GLY A 427 -2.41 -13.38 36.62
CA GLY A 427 -1.14 -13.60 35.92
C GLY A 427 -1.13 -13.19 34.45
N LEU A 428 -2.28 -12.82 33.88
CA LEU A 428 -2.46 -12.37 32.51
C LEU A 428 -2.38 -10.84 32.41
N LEU A 429 -2.17 -10.31 31.20
CA LEU A 429 -2.25 -8.87 30.96
C LEU A 429 -3.70 -8.36 31.04
N ASP A 430 -4.02 -7.57 32.07
CA ASP A 430 -5.34 -6.94 32.18
C ASP A 430 -5.61 -5.97 31.02
N ALA A 431 -6.87 -5.92 30.58
CA ALA A 431 -7.30 -5.26 29.35
C ALA A 431 -7.07 -3.74 29.33
N GLY A 432 -5.94 -3.31 28.78
CA GLY A 432 -5.49 -1.90 28.77
C GLY A 432 -4.02 -1.73 29.17
N GLY A 433 -3.41 -2.77 29.73
CA GLY A 433 -1.96 -2.88 29.90
C GLY A 433 -1.20 -2.80 28.58
N THR A 434 0.13 -2.70 28.67
CA THR A 434 1.00 -2.58 27.50
C THR A 434 2.08 -3.66 27.51
N LEU A 435 2.17 -4.40 26.39
CA LEU A 435 3.18 -5.44 26.17
C LEU A 435 4.59 -5.01 26.60
N ALA A 436 5.28 -5.90 27.30
CA ALA A 436 6.64 -5.70 27.74
C ALA A 436 7.57 -5.56 26.54
N THR A 437 8.40 -4.50 26.51
CA THR A 437 9.25 -4.22 25.33
C THR A 437 10.68 -3.86 25.71
N ALA A 438 11.64 -4.41 24.95
CA ALA A 438 13.05 -4.34 25.29
C ALA A 438 13.61 -2.89 25.41
N PRO A 439 14.34 -2.55 26.49
CA PRO A 439 14.82 -3.44 27.53
C PRO A 439 13.79 -3.70 28.64
N LEU A 440 13.57 -4.98 28.91
CA LEU A 440 12.86 -5.52 30.07
C LEU A 440 13.46 -5.02 31.40
N GLN A 441 12.74 -5.23 32.50
CA GLN A 441 13.24 -4.89 33.84
C GLN A 441 14.47 -5.74 34.20
N ASP A 442 15.50 -5.09 34.78
CA ASP A 442 16.80 -5.66 35.19
C ASP A 442 17.30 -4.83 36.40
N THR A 443 16.78 -5.17 37.57
CA THR A 443 16.82 -4.38 38.81
C THR A 443 18.23 -4.30 39.42
N ASP A 444 19.03 -5.38 39.34
CA ASP A 444 20.47 -5.34 39.68
C ASP A 444 21.33 -4.62 38.61
N SER A 445 20.96 -4.77 37.33
CA SER A 445 21.82 -4.53 36.16
C SER A 445 22.92 -5.59 35.95
N ASP A 446 22.60 -6.87 36.15
CA ASP A 446 23.46 -8.03 35.81
C ASP A 446 23.37 -8.38 34.32
N GLY A 447 22.14 -8.33 33.79
CA GLY A 447 21.79 -8.69 32.41
C GLY A 447 20.92 -9.95 32.27
N THR A 448 20.29 -10.40 33.35
CA THR A 448 19.10 -11.28 33.36
C THR A 448 17.88 -10.39 33.59
N PRO A 449 16.72 -10.63 32.94
CA PRO A 449 15.47 -9.95 33.28
C PRO A 449 14.98 -10.33 34.68
N ASP A 450 14.15 -9.47 35.29
CA ASP A 450 13.68 -9.69 36.68
C ASP A 450 12.92 -11.03 36.81
N PHE A 451 11.97 -11.31 35.90
CA PHE A 451 11.17 -12.56 35.81
C PHE A 451 11.96 -13.88 35.66
N ARG A 452 13.30 -13.80 35.59
CA ARG A 452 14.20 -14.96 35.49
C ARG A 452 15.42 -14.88 36.41
N ASP A 453 15.37 -14.05 37.46
CA ASP A 453 16.39 -14.01 38.52
C ASP A 453 15.83 -14.00 39.95
N LEU A 454 15.61 -15.20 40.49
CA LEU A 454 15.49 -15.68 41.88
C LEU A 454 16.18 -14.91 43.05
N ASP A 455 16.90 -13.80 42.86
CA ASP A 455 17.43 -12.87 43.88
C ASP A 455 17.60 -11.49 43.21
N SER A 456 16.54 -11.00 42.53
CA SER A 456 16.45 -9.98 41.47
C SER A 456 17.08 -8.60 41.82
N ASN A 457 17.49 -8.45 43.09
CA ASN A 457 18.05 -7.24 43.68
C ASN A 457 19.43 -7.40 44.41
N ASP A 458 20.10 -8.58 44.38
CA ASP A 458 21.36 -8.96 45.09
C ASP A 458 21.39 -8.55 46.59
N ASP A 459 20.25 -8.59 47.31
CA ASP A 459 20.26 -8.53 48.79
C ASP A 459 20.87 -9.83 49.37
N GLY A 460 20.63 -10.97 48.70
CA GLY A 460 20.89 -12.31 49.22
C GLY A 460 19.65 -12.95 49.83
N THR A 461 18.47 -12.63 49.29
CA THR A 461 17.13 -13.03 49.77
C THR A 461 16.22 -13.17 48.55
N ASN A 462 15.97 -14.42 48.13
CA ASN A 462 15.11 -14.75 47.00
C ASN A 462 13.72 -14.12 47.12
N ASP A 463 13.14 -13.72 46.00
CA ASP A 463 12.00 -12.82 45.95
C ASP A 463 10.70 -13.50 46.44
N ILE A 464 10.60 -14.83 46.35
CA ILE A 464 9.57 -15.69 46.98
C ILE A 464 9.50 -15.45 48.50
N VAL A 465 10.61 -15.04 49.11
CA VAL A 465 10.70 -14.75 50.55
C VAL A 465 10.24 -13.33 50.87
N ASP A 466 10.38 -12.38 49.95
CA ASP A 466 10.03 -10.97 50.14
C ASP A 466 8.60 -10.64 49.63
N ALA A 467 8.10 -11.30 48.58
CA ALA A 467 6.66 -11.52 48.33
C ALA A 467 5.96 -12.25 49.50
N GLY A 468 6.72 -13.05 50.25
CA GLY A 468 6.31 -13.65 51.53
C GLY A 468 5.83 -15.10 51.43
N ASN A 469 5.79 -15.66 50.22
CA ASN A 469 5.42 -17.03 49.87
C ASN A 469 6.46 -18.10 50.25
N GLY A 470 7.66 -17.72 50.75
CA GLY A 470 8.78 -18.55 51.23
C GLY A 470 8.52 -19.50 52.42
N ALA A 471 7.28 -19.98 52.55
CA ALA A 471 6.89 -21.21 53.19
C ALA A 471 6.52 -22.34 52.19
N ALA A 472 6.35 -22.03 50.89
CA ALA A 472 6.26 -22.96 49.77
C ALA A 472 7.64 -23.58 49.51
N ASP A 473 8.66 -22.74 49.28
CA ASP A 473 10.06 -23.15 49.34
C ASP A 473 10.43 -23.78 50.71
N GLY A 474 10.64 -25.11 50.68
CA GLY A 474 11.08 -25.92 51.82
C GLY A 474 12.60 -26.17 51.87
N ASN A 475 13.34 -25.65 50.90
CA ASN A 475 14.64 -26.14 50.42
C ASN A 475 15.73 -25.04 50.46
N ASN A 476 15.35 -23.81 50.14
CA ASN A 476 16.11 -22.57 49.99
C ASN A 476 17.06 -22.58 48.78
N ASP A 477 16.47 -22.71 47.59
CA ASP A 477 17.04 -22.49 46.25
C ASP A 477 16.38 -21.31 45.49
N GLY A 478 15.10 -21.01 45.70
CA GLY A 478 14.27 -20.12 44.87
C GLY A 478 12.88 -20.76 44.73
N VAL A 479 12.53 -21.14 43.50
CA VAL A 479 11.69 -22.28 43.06
C VAL A 479 10.81 -22.97 44.12
N VAL A 480 9.51 -23.05 43.85
CA VAL A 480 8.51 -23.77 44.66
C VAL A 480 8.84 -25.28 44.81
N ASP A 481 8.93 -25.78 46.05
CA ASP A 481 9.35 -27.17 46.42
C ASP A 481 8.34 -28.28 46.00
N ASN A 482 7.37 -27.98 45.11
CA ASN A 482 6.30 -28.87 44.65
C ASN A 482 5.77 -28.49 43.24
N THR A 483 6.50 -28.83 42.17
CA THR A 483 5.95 -28.81 40.81
C THR A 483 4.86 -29.89 40.65
N THR A 484 3.62 -29.43 40.75
CA THR A 484 2.38 -30.15 40.46
C THR A 484 1.37 -29.07 40.16
N ASP A 485 1.57 -28.38 39.06
CA ASP A 485 0.46 -27.83 38.31
C ASP A 485 -0.57 -28.97 37.98
N THR A 486 -1.83 -28.60 37.76
CA THR A 486 -2.97 -29.48 37.43
C THR A 486 -3.61 -29.16 36.07
N ASP A 487 -3.27 -28.01 35.49
CA ASP A 487 -4.00 -27.25 34.47
C ASP A 487 -3.11 -27.09 33.22
N GLY A 488 -1.91 -26.56 33.41
CA GLY A 488 -0.88 -26.30 32.40
C GLY A 488 -0.24 -24.91 32.51
N ASP A 489 -0.54 -24.12 33.55
CA ASP A 489 -0.32 -22.67 33.62
C ASP A 489 0.98 -22.22 34.34
N GLY A 490 1.97 -23.11 34.45
CA GLY A 490 3.22 -22.85 35.18
C GLY A 490 3.10 -22.83 36.72
N VAL A 491 2.09 -22.12 37.24
CA VAL A 491 1.87 -21.79 38.65
C VAL A 491 1.40 -23.01 39.49
N PRO A 492 2.22 -23.57 40.41
CA PRO A 492 1.86 -24.88 41.02
C PRO A 492 0.75 -24.85 42.10
N ASP A 493 0.04 -26.00 42.30
CA ASP A 493 -1.03 -26.42 43.31
C ASP A 493 -1.01 -25.83 44.75
N VAL A 494 0.05 -25.11 45.10
CA VAL A 494 0.40 -24.59 46.42
C VAL A 494 0.41 -23.05 46.48
N VAL A 495 0.49 -22.39 45.33
CA VAL A 495 0.35 -20.94 45.12
C VAL A 495 -1.09 -20.69 44.68
N ASP A 496 -1.50 -21.11 43.48
CA ASP A 496 -2.92 -21.29 43.13
C ASP A 496 -3.56 -22.46 43.92
N PRO A 497 -4.81 -22.29 44.39
CA PRO A 497 -5.65 -23.38 44.89
C PRO A 497 -6.96 -23.68 44.11
N ASP A 498 -7.29 -23.04 42.98
CA ASP A 498 -8.54 -23.26 42.20
C ASP A 498 -8.31 -23.64 40.71
N PRO A 499 -7.84 -24.88 40.42
CA PRO A 499 -7.44 -25.40 39.11
C PRO A 499 -8.60 -25.46 38.08
N THR A 500 -8.90 -24.28 37.53
CA THR A 500 -9.86 -23.93 36.46
C THR A 500 -9.71 -22.47 35.96
N ARG A 501 -8.60 -21.79 36.29
CA ARG A 501 -8.14 -20.45 35.84
C ARG A 501 -6.61 -20.48 35.87
N PHE A 502 -5.97 -19.61 35.09
CA PHE A 502 -4.62 -19.15 35.38
C PHE A 502 -4.56 -18.40 36.74
N GLY A 503 -3.39 -18.38 37.38
CA GLY A 503 -2.99 -17.39 38.38
C GLY A 503 -3.64 -17.43 39.78
N VAL A 504 -3.63 -16.31 40.51
CA VAL A 504 -3.71 -16.26 41.99
C VAL A 504 -5.02 -15.67 42.57
N ASN A 505 -5.02 -15.12 43.80
CA ASN A 505 -6.23 -14.84 44.59
C ASN A 505 -6.09 -13.57 45.48
N ASN A 506 -7.00 -12.58 45.31
CA ASN A 506 -6.82 -11.17 45.68
C ASN A 506 -7.43 -10.71 47.06
N ASP A 507 -6.99 -9.55 47.61
CA ASP A 507 -7.31 -8.95 48.96
C ASP A 507 -7.08 -7.40 48.97
N ALA A 508 -7.95 -6.62 48.32
CA ALA A 508 -7.66 -5.27 47.79
C ALA A 508 -7.16 -4.18 48.78
N ASP A 509 -7.97 -3.71 49.74
CA ASP A 509 -7.61 -2.54 50.60
C ASP A 509 -6.44 -2.78 51.57
N GLY A 510 -6.00 -4.03 51.73
CA GLY A 510 -4.94 -4.43 52.65
C GLY A 510 -5.25 -4.33 54.15
N ASP A 511 -6.49 -4.10 54.61
CA ASP A 511 -6.89 -4.27 56.03
C ASP A 511 -6.63 -5.71 56.50
N GLY A 512 -6.85 -6.67 55.60
CA GLY A 512 -6.83 -8.10 55.83
C GLY A 512 -8.22 -8.70 56.09
N ILE A 513 -9.25 -8.11 55.46
CA ILE A 513 -10.59 -8.69 55.30
C ILE A 513 -10.86 -8.83 53.79
N PRO A 514 -10.79 -10.05 53.23
CA PRO A 514 -10.98 -10.23 51.79
C PRO A 514 -12.37 -9.79 51.32
N ASN A 515 -12.41 -9.06 50.21
CA ASN A 515 -13.52 -8.30 49.60
C ASN A 515 -14.88 -9.06 49.61
N THR A 516 -14.84 -10.39 49.60
CA THR A 516 -16.00 -11.26 49.89
C THR A 516 -16.69 -11.06 51.26
N SER A 517 -16.18 -10.18 52.13
CA SER A 517 -16.52 -10.08 53.55
C SER A 517 -16.52 -8.68 54.17
N ASP A 518 -16.13 -7.62 53.45
CA ASP A 518 -16.15 -6.26 53.99
C ASP A 518 -17.46 -5.50 53.68
N LEU A 519 -17.47 -4.16 53.76
CA LEU A 519 -18.62 -3.25 53.59
C LEU A 519 -18.25 -1.85 53.01
N ASP A 520 -17.01 -1.70 52.55
CA ASP A 520 -16.21 -0.46 52.31
C ASP A 520 -14.89 -0.99 51.65
N ASP A 521 -14.98 -1.74 50.53
CA ASP A 521 -13.88 -2.63 50.04
C ASP A 521 -12.67 -1.86 49.44
N ASP A 522 -12.78 -0.55 49.20
CA ASP A 522 -11.76 0.38 48.67
C ASP A 522 -11.24 1.41 49.72
N ASN A 523 -12.02 1.66 50.77
CA ASN A 523 -11.76 2.61 51.87
C ASN A 523 -11.85 4.13 51.54
N ASP A 524 -12.52 4.52 50.43
CA ASP A 524 -12.97 5.91 50.19
C ASP A 524 -13.96 6.37 51.30
N GLY A 525 -14.72 5.41 51.85
CA GLY A 525 -15.63 5.56 52.98
C GLY A 525 -17.11 5.76 52.63
N ILE A 526 -17.48 5.74 51.36
CA ILE A 526 -18.81 5.40 50.87
C ILE A 526 -19.05 3.89 51.20
N PRO A 527 -20.29 3.45 51.53
CA PRO A 527 -20.53 2.06 51.98
C PRO A 527 -21.21 1.21 50.93
N ASP A 528 -20.49 0.23 50.32
CA ASP A 528 -20.74 -0.57 49.08
C ASP A 528 -22.21 -0.82 48.64
N THR A 529 -23.13 -0.76 49.58
CA THR A 529 -24.58 -0.64 49.42
C THR A 529 -25.13 0.69 48.85
N ALA A 530 -24.31 1.69 48.48
CA ALA A 530 -24.73 2.95 47.84
C ALA A 530 -24.33 3.01 46.35
N GLU A 531 -23.06 2.69 46.10
CA GLU A 531 -22.40 2.15 44.92
C GLU A 531 -23.29 1.07 44.26
N GLN A 532 -23.48 -0.09 44.91
CA GLN A 532 -24.27 -1.20 44.39
C GLN A 532 -25.73 -0.83 44.05
N ALA A 533 -26.12 -1.15 42.81
CA ALA A 533 -27.47 -0.98 42.31
C ALA A 533 -28.53 -1.70 43.19
N PRO A 534 -29.80 -1.23 43.22
CA PRO A 534 -30.86 -1.64 44.16
C PRO A 534 -31.21 -3.15 44.28
N GLY A 535 -30.31 -3.92 44.88
CA GLY A 535 -30.35 -5.37 44.99
C GLY A 535 -29.16 -6.01 45.70
N GLY A 536 -28.02 -5.32 45.77
CA GLY A 536 -26.72 -5.98 45.95
C GLY A 536 -26.31 -6.60 44.63
N VAL A 537 -26.06 -5.73 43.67
CA VAL A 537 -25.59 -6.00 42.31
C VAL A 537 -24.54 -4.94 42.09
N ASP A 538 -23.30 -5.38 41.88
CA ASP A 538 -22.19 -4.48 41.59
C ASP A 538 -22.53 -3.69 40.31
N VAL A 539 -22.04 -2.47 40.30
CA VAL A 539 -22.09 -1.53 39.18
C VAL A 539 -20.62 -1.25 38.87
N ASP A 540 -20.33 -1.10 37.59
CA ASP A 540 -19.20 -0.36 37.07
C ASP A 540 -19.85 0.74 36.21
N THR A 541 -19.36 1.97 36.35
CA THR A 541 -20.12 3.17 35.94
C THR A 541 -19.47 3.87 34.75
N ASP A 542 -18.15 3.98 34.74
CA ASP A 542 -17.34 4.42 33.60
C ASP A 542 -17.18 3.31 32.53
N GLY A 543 -16.87 2.09 32.97
CA GLY A 543 -16.63 0.91 32.15
C GLY A 543 -15.23 0.30 32.20
N ASP A 544 -14.34 0.66 33.13
CA ASP A 544 -12.93 0.18 33.10
C ASP A 544 -12.74 -1.30 33.49
N GLY A 545 -13.62 -1.86 34.30
CA GLY A 545 -13.59 -3.26 34.76
C GLY A 545 -13.35 -3.43 36.27
N ILE A 546 -12.89 -2.37 36.94
CA ILE A 546 -13.14 -2.18 38.37
C ILE A 546 -14.66 -1.97 38.53
N VAL A 547 -15.17 -2.11 39.75
CA VAL A 547 -16.59 -1.86 40.07
C VAL A 547 -16.65 -0.76 41.11
N ASP A 548 -17.68 0.09 41.07
CA ASP A 548 -17.93 1.28 41.93
C ASP A 548 -17.59 1.13 43.44
N ARG A 549 -17.48 -0.10 43.96
CA ARG A 549 -17.20 -0.48 45.37
C ARG A 549 -15.80 -1.10 45.59
N LEU A 550 -14.91 -0.95 44.62
CA LEU A 550 -13.48 -1.32 44.61
C LEU A 550 -12.66 -0.20 43.95
N ASP A 551 -13.33 0.90 43.65
CA ASP A 551 -12.92 2.00 42.80
C ASP A 551 -12.97 3.27 43.66
N ARG A 552 -12.10 4.22 43.39
CA ARG A 552 -12.03 5.49 44.12
C ARG A 552 -12.42 6.68 43.27
N ASP A 553 -12.74 6.48 42.00
CA ASP A 553 -13.10 7.50 41.02
C ASP A 553 -14.17 6.90 40.10
N SER A 554 -15.40 6.69 40.62
CA SER A 554 -16.41 5.80 40.02
C SER A 554 -16.90 6.20 38.62
N ASP A 555 -16.73 7.45 38.18
CA ASP A 555 -16.92 7.86 36.78
C ASP A 555 -15.61 8.25 36.06
N ASN A 556 -14.50 8.05 36.75
CA ASN A 556 -13.12 8.03 36.28
C ASN A 556 -12.73 9.34 35.57
N ASP A 557 -13.19 10.48 36.12
CA ASP A 557 -12.92 11.82 35.62
C ASP A 557 -11.64 12.47 36.21
N GLY A 558 -10.94 11.78 37.11
CA GLY A 558 -9.77 12.26 37.83
C GLY A 558 -10.08 13.02 39.13
N LEU A 559 -11.31 12.93 39.67
CA LEU A 559 -11.80 13.65 40.84
C LEU A 559 -12.26 12.76 42.02
N PRO A 560 -11.45 11.86 42.62
CA PRO A 560 -11.89 10.79 43.53
C PRO A 560 -13.14 11.02 44.42
N ASP A 561 -14.04 10.03 44.42
CA ASP A 561 -15.35 9.88 45.10
C ASP A 561 -15.44 10.56 46.47
N SER A 562 -14.40 10.38 47.30
CA SER A 562 -14.32 10.89 48.67
C SER A 562 -14.23 12.42 48.76
N VAL A 563 -14.06 13.10 47.63
CA VAL A 563 -14.19 14.55 47.43
C VAL A 563 -15.57 14.92 46.87
N GLU A 564 -16.07 14.16 45.89
CA GLU A 564 -17.30 14.41 45.14
C GLU A 564 -18.55 14.30 46.03
N ALA A 565 -18.64 13.20 46.78
CA ALA A 565 -19.80 12.82 47.58
C ALA A 565 -19.99 13.67 48.86
N VAL A 566 -19.15 14.68 49.12
CA VAL A 566 -19.08 15.39 50.42
C VAL A 566 -19.20 16.92 50.37
N THR A 567 -20.37 17.44 50.78
CA THR A 567 -20.56 18.87 51.10
C THR A 567 -19.86 19.31 52.42
N GLY A 568 -18.53 19.25 52.45
CA GLY A 568 -17.77 19.07 53.69
C GLY A 568 -16.60 20.02 53.97
N SER A 569 -15.58 19.42 54.54
CA SER A 569 -14.20 19.90 54.59
C SER A 569 -13.38 18.61 54.50
N PRO A 570 -12.32 18.56 53.68
CA PRO A 570 -11.66 17.31 53.28
C PRO A 570 -11.31 16.43 54.49
N VAL A 571 -11.59 15.14 54.33
CA VAL A 571 -11.49 14.11 55.39
C VAL A 571 -10.21 13.31 55.23
N ASP A 572 -9.99 12.76 54.04
CA ASP A 572 -8.69 12.75 53.36
C ASP A 572 -8.02 14.14 53.49
N LEU A 573 -6.70 14.15 53.67
CA LEU A 573 -5.85 15.36 53.74
C LEU A 573 -4.56 15.24 52.94
N ASP A 574 -4.34 14.09 52.30
CA ASP A 574 -3.15 13.71 51.55
C ASP A 574 -3.46 13.80 50.04
N ALA A 575 -4.73 13.63 49.64
CA ALA A 575 -5.29 13.56 48.28
C ALA A 575 -5.10 12.19 47.60
N ASP A 576 -5.31 11.12 48.38
CA ASP A 576 -5.03 9.71 48.08
C ASP A 576 -6.27 8.79 48.02
N GLY A 577 -7.45 9.38 47.78
CA GLY A 577 -8.76 8.70 47.75
C GLY A 577 -9.28 8.26 49.12
N VAL A 578 -8.43 7.58 49.91
CA VAL A 578 -8.74 6.90 51.17
C VAL A 578 -8.93 7.85 52.37
N ILE A 579 -9.80 7.52 53.33
CA ILE A 579 -9.98 8.40 54.50
C ILE A 579 -8.82 8.37 55.51
N ASP A 580 -7.97 9.40 55.45
CA ASP A 580 -6.90 9.71 56.43
C ASP A 580 -7.31 9.50 57.91
N ASN A 581 -6.46 8.78 58.62
CA ASN A 581 -6.62 8.34 60.02
C ASN A 581 -7.80 7.39 60.29
N PHE A 582 -8.16 6.50 59.36
CA PHE A 582 -9.19 5.46 59.52
C PHE A 582 -9.33 4.85 60.93
N VAL A 583 -10.58 4.75 61.41
CA VAL A 583 -10.96 4.19 62.72
C VAL A 583 -12.26 3.38 62.64
N ASP A 584 -12.18 2.11 62.28
CA ASP A 584 -13.20 1.14 62.67
C ASP A 584 -13.02 0.70 64.16
N ALA A 585 -14.14 0.57 64.86
CA ALA A 585 -14.26 0.09 66.24
C ALA A 585 -15.09 -1.21 66.39
N ASN A 586 -15.57 -1.76 65.27
CA ASN A 586 -16.52 -2.87 65.18
C ASN A 586 -15.87 -4.18 64.66
N ASN A 587 -14.91 -4.08 63.74
CA ASN A 587 -14.62 -5.03 62.64
C ASN A 587 -15.87 -5.24 61.77
N ASP A 588 -16.31 -4.19 61.07
CA ASP A 588 -17.32 -4.21 60.00
C ASP A 588 -17.11 -3.12 58.92
N GLY A 589 -15.86 -2.94 58.45
CA GLY A 589 -15.46 -2.06 57.33
C GLY A 589 -15.49 -0.57 57.61
N LEU A 590 -16.58 -0.10 58.19
CA LEU A 590 -17.00 1.27 57.98
C LEU A 590 -16.35 2.30 58.90
N HIS A 591 -15.99 3.45 58.33
CA HIS A 591 -15.33 4.52 59.07
C HIS A 591 -16.24 5.24 60.11
N ASP A 592 -16.23 4.72 61.36
CA ASP A 592 -17.03 5.13 62.55
C ASP A 592 -17.20 6.67 62.79
N PRO A 593 -16.27 7.58 62.41
CA PRO A 593 -16.43 9.03 62.50
C PRO A 593 -17.27 9.71 61.40
N VAL A 594 -17.33 9.16 60.17
CA VAL A 594 -17.82 9.84 58.93
C VAL A 594 -19.29 9.53 58.61
N LEU A 595 -19.78 8.40 59.11
CA LEU A 595 -21.18 7.93 59.17
C LEU A 595 -22.29 8.96 59.55
N PRO A 596 -22.04 10.16 60.13
CA PRO A 596 -23.08 11.18 60.30
C PRO A 596 -23.40 12.06 59.07
N THR A 597 -22.65 11.94 57.97
CA THR A 597 -22.62 12.97 56.91
C THR A 597 -22.71 12.49 55.46
N LEU A 598 -22.40 11.23 55.16
CA LEU A 598 -22.60 10.65 53.81
C LEU A 598 -24.09 10.34 53.59
N ASP A 599 -24.65 11.06 52.64
CA ASP A 599 -25.96 11.00 51.98
C ASP A 599 -25.56 11.72 50.67
N PRO A 600 -25.24 10.99 49.57
CA PRO A 600 -24.51 11.55 48.42
C PRO A 600 -25.11 12.85 47.85
N VAL A 601 -24.28 13.58 47.10
CA VAL A 601 -24.68 14.85 46.47
C VAL A 601 -25.37 14.53 45.14
N ASP A 602 -26.26 15.43 44.72
CA ASP A 602 -27.14 15.35 43.54
C ASP A 602 -27.37 16.82 43.13
N THR A 603 -26.44 17.37 42.34
CA THR A 603 -26.22 18.82 42.16
C THR A 603 -27.24 19.47 41.22
N ASP A 604 -27.45 18.93 40.01
CA ASP A 604 -28.52 19.40 39.09
C ASP A 604 -29.96 19.00 39.57
N ALA A 605 -30.06 17.86 40.28
CA ALA A 605 -31.27 17.17 40.74
C ALA A 605 -31.97 16.21 39.75
N ASP A 606 -31.23 15.54 38.85
CA ASP A 606 -31.67 14.42 37.99
C ASP A 606 -31.95 13.16 38.82
N GLY A 607 -30.94 12.70 39.58
CA GLY A 607 -30.96 11.50 40.41
C GLY A 607 -29.97 10.38 40.04
N THR A 608 -28.92 10.68 39.27
CA THR A 608 -27.55 10.22 39.56
C THR A 608 -27.08 10.84 40.90
N ASP A 609 -25.95 10.41 41.44
CA ASP A 609 -25.26 11.07 42.56
C ASP A 609 -23.91 11.60 42.03
N ASP A 610 -23.45 12.79 42.45
CA ASP A 610 -22.36 13.57 41.79
C ASP A 610 -21.06 12.80 41.51
N PHE A 611 -20.74 11.74 42.26
CA PHE A 611 -19.51 10.93 42.10
C PHE A 611 -19.59 9.90 40.95
N ARG A 612 -20.65 9.98 40.14
CA ARG A 612 -21.01 9.03 39.07
C ARG A 612 -21.73 9.75 37.92
N ASP A 613 -21.48 11.05 37.75
CA ASP A 613 -22.11 11.92 36.76
C ASP A 613 -21.09 12.97 36.25
N THR A 614 -20.40 12.66 35.14
CA THR A 614 -19.29 13.47 34.56
C THR A 614 -19.64 14.89 34.08
N ASP A 615 -20.85 15.39 34.40
CA ASP A 615 -21.37 16.75 34.21
C ASP A 615 -22.33 17.05 35.40
N SER A 616 -21.77 17.22 36.60
CA SER A 616 -22.47 17.43 37.90
C SER A 616 -23.53 18.54 37.86
N ASP A 617 -23.30 19.54 37.00
CA ASP A 617 -24.11 20.74 36.85
C ASP A 617 -25.23 20.58 35.78
N ASN A 618 -25.03 19.67 34.82
CA ASN A 618 -25.82 19.45 33.61
C ASN A 618 -25.87 20.67 32.67
N ASP A 619 -24.69 21.29 32.50
CA ASP A 619 -24.43 22.42 31.62
C ASP A 619 -24.09 21.95 30.19
N GLY A 620 -23.22 20.93 30.08
CA GLY A 620 -22.71 20.38 28.82
C GLY A 620 -21.19 20.54 28.63
N LEU A 621 -20.48 21.06 29.62
CA LEU A 621 -19.06 20.77 29.89
C LEU A 621 -18.96 19.63 30.92
N THR A 622 -17.77 19.09 31.13
CA THR A 622 -17.56 17.92 31.99
C THR A 622 -16.67 18.24 33.20
N ASP A 623 -16.85 17.50 34.29
CA ASP A 623 -16.25 17.83 35.59
C ASP A 623 -14.70 17.83 35.51
N LEU A 624 -14.10 16.78 34.93
CA LEU A 624 -12.71 16.68 34.48
C LEU A 624 -12.25 17.91 33.69
N PHE A 625 -13.03 18.30 32.68
CA PHE A 625 -12.68 19.42 31.80
C PHE A 625 -12.63 20.74 32.59
N GLU A 626 -13.60 21.01 33.45
CA GLU A 626 -13.66 22.25 34.25
C GLU A 626 -12.64 22.26 35.41
N ALA A 627 -12.41 21.11 36.05
CA ALA A 627 -11.45 20.95 37.15
C ALA A 627 -9.99 20.99 36.68
N SER A 628 -9.70 20.40 35.52
CA SER A 628 -8.37 20.46 34.89
C SER A 628 -8.07 21.84 34.27
N GLY A 629 -9.09 22.65 34.02
CA GLY A 629 -8.98 24.00 33.43
C GLY A 629 -8.94 23.98 31.90
N GLY A 630 -9.81 23.20 31.28
CA GLY A 630 -9.90 22.96 29.83
C GLY A 630 -8.74 22.12 29.27
N ASN A 631 -8.10 21.29 30.09
CA ASN A 631 -6.93 20.52 29.68
C ASN A 631 -7.33 19.19 29.01
N THR A 632 -7.86 19.26 27.79
CA THR A 632 -8.28 18.10 26.99
C THR A 632 -7.14 17.21 26.49
N ALA A 633 -5.91 17.42 26.96
CA ALA A 633 -4.89 16.37 26.94
C ALA A 633 -5.18 15.24 27.96
N LEU A 634 -6.19 15.41 28.82
CA LEU A 634 -6.69 14.43 29.78
C LEU A 634 -8.05 13.82 29.36
N ASP A 635 -8.78 14.45 28.44
CA ASP A 635 -9.95 13.87 27.77
C ASP A 635 -9.99 14.36 26.29
N PRO A 636 -9.18 13.76 25.39
CA PRO A 636 -9.36 13.92 23.95
C PRO A 636 -10.68 13.38 23.37
N ASN A 637 -11.37 12.44 24.03
CA ASN A 637 -12.57 11.78 23.46
C ASN A 637 -13.89 12.54 23.74
N GLY A 638 -13.96 13.33 24.82
CA GLY A 638 -15.04 14.25 25.17
C GLY A 638 -16.23 13.60 25.88
N ASN A 639 -16.01 12.49 26.59
CA ASN A 639 -17.04 11.85 27.42
C ASN A 639 -17.04 12.33 28.88
N GLY A 640 -16.04 13.13 29.27
CA GLY A 640 -15.81 13.53 30.66
C GLY A 640 -15.12 12.48 31.51
N VAL A 641 -14.53 11.46 30.89
CA VAL A 641 -13.73 10.42 31.54
C VAL A 641 -12.27 10.62 31.14
N LEU A 642 -11.36 10.23 32.02
CA LEU A 642 -9.93 10.41 31.89
C LEU A 642 -9.36 9.45 30.83
N ASP A 643 -8.77 10.01 29.77
CA ASP A 643 -8.18 9.25 28.67
C ASP A 643 -6.71 8.89 28.99
N ASN A 644 -6.33 7.63 28.70
CA ASN A 644 -5.04 6.99 29.02
C ASN A 644 -4.90 6.62 30.51
N LEU A 645 -5.80 5.72 30.95
CA LEU A 645 -5.93 5.13 32.28
C LEU A 645 -4.80 4.16 32.66
N GLY A 646 -3.54 4.62 32.63
CA GLY A 646 -2.49 3.91 33.36
C GLY A 646 -2.68 4.17 34.85
N ASP A 647 -2.99 3.16 35.65
CA ASP A 647 -2.98 3.17 37.12
C ASP A 647 -1.92 2.15 37.58
N THR A 648 -0.76 2.62 38.03
CA THR A 648 0.40 1.75 38.32
C THR A 648 0.29 1.01 39.66
N ASP A 649 -0.53 1.46 40.61
CA ASP A 649 -0.80 0.71 41.86
C ASP A 649 -2.27 0.30 42.10
N LEU A 650 -3.10 0.41 41.05
CA LEU A 650 -4.35 -0.32 40.82
C LEU A 650 -5.36 -0.10 41.93
N ASP A 651 -5.63 1.19 42.14
CA ASP A 651 -6.24 1.73 43.33
C ASP A 651 -7.45 2.63 43.03
N GLY A 652 -7.80 2.74 41.74
CA GLY A 652 -8.93 3.49 41.18
C GLY A 652 -8.54 4.92 40.80
N LEU A 653 -7.26 5.19 40.55
CA LEU A 653 -6.72 6.54 40.34
C LEU A 653 -5.54 6.55 39.36
N ALA A 654 -5.81 6.84 38.09
CA ALA A 654 -4.79 6.86 37.06
C ALA A 654 -3.56 7.75 37.40
N ASP A 655 -2.35 7.27 37.09
CA ASP A 655 -1.02 7.86 37.29
C ASP A 655 -0.92 9.34 36.86
N VAL A 656 -1.70 9.72 35.85
CA VAL A 656 -1.73 11.09 35.31
C VAL A 656 -2.31 12.09 36.33
N VAL A 657 -3.11 11.60 37.30
CA VAL A 657 -3.61 12.34 38.46
C VAL A 657 -3.00 11.86 39.79
N ASP A 658 -2.77 10.56 40.02
CA ASP A 658 -2.07 10.06 41.23
C ASP A 658 -0.74 9.31 40.94
N PRO A 659 0.38 10.03 40.72
CA PRO A 659 1.65 9.41 40.35
C PRO A 659 2.39 8.81 41.57
N VAL A 660 2.04 7.58 41.94
CA VAL A 660 2.67 6.79 43.01
C VAL A 660 3.63 5.73 42.41
N VAL A 661 4.28 4.97 43.29
CA VAL A 661 5.10 3.77 43.02
C VAL A 661 5.33 3.05 44.36
N PRO A 662 5.51 1.72 44.37
CA PRO A 662 5.49 0.89 45.59
C PRO A 662 6.28 1.45 46.79
N GLY A 663 5.53 1.74 47.86
CA GLY A 663 6.08 2.23 49.14
C GLY A 663 6.44 3.73 49.19
N GLY A 664 5.84 4.54 48.31
CA GLY A 664 6.02 5.98 48.22
C GLY A 664 5.43 6.82 49.37
N THR A 665 5.05 8.05 49.01
CA THR A 665 4.00 8.84 49.68
C THR A 665 3.02 9.22 48.58
N PRO A 666 1.70 9.26 48.85
CA PRO A 666 0.71 9.48 47.80
C PRO A 666 0.99 10.71 46.95
N GLY A 667 0.50 10.67 45.70
CA GLY A 667 0.56 11.77 44.76
C GLY A 667 -0.50 12.82 45.11
N THR A 668 -1.18 13.35 44.08
CA THR A 668 -2.15 14.43 44.25
C THR A 668 -3.08 14.55 43.04
N ARG A 669 -4.33 14.08 43.18
CA ARG A 669 -5.45 14.24 42.23
C ARG A 669 -5.56 15.63 41.58
N LEU A 670 -6.40 15.76 40.55
CA LEU A 670 -6.68 17.03 39.90
C LEU A 670 -6.99 18.17 40.89
N PRO A 671 -6.54 19.41 40.61
CA PRO A 671 -6.87 20.54 41.44
C PRO A 671 -8.40 20.70 41.53
N ASN A 672 -8.87 21.24 42.64
CA ASN A 672 -10.24 21.71 42.81
C ASN A 672 -10.21 23.26 42.63
N PRO A 673 -10.33 23.78 41.38
CA PRO A 673 -10.29 25.22 41.11
C PRO A 673 -11.58 25.93 41.53
N ASP A 674 -11.49 27.25 41.65
CA ASP A 674 -12.55 28.18 42.08
C ASP A 674 -12.14 29.54 41.47
N THR A 675 -12.42 29.71 40.17
CA THR A 675 -11.87 30.79 39.30
C THR A 675 -12.26 32.20 39.79
N ASP A 676 -13.54 32.45 40.07
CA ASP A 676 -14.06 33.70 40.69
C ASP A 676 -13.63 33.87 42.16
N ALA A 677 -13.45 32.77 42.89
CA ALA A 677 -13.26 32.67 44.34
C ALA A 677 -14.53 32.89 45.21
N ASP A 678 -15.69 32.36 44.79
CA ASP A 678 -16.95 32.29 45.58
C ASP A 678 -16.89 31.17 46.62
N GLY A 679 -16.35 30.01 46.23
CA GLY A 679 -16.32 28.77 47.01
C GLY A 679 -17.32 27.69 46.56
N ILE A 680 -17.66 27.68 45.27
CA ILE A 680 -18.14 26.52 44.51
C ILE A 680 -16.95 26.11 43.59
N PRO A 681 -16.66 24.81 43.35
CA PRO A 681 -15.66 24.42 42.35
C PRO A 681 -16.11 24.79 40.94
N ASN A 682 -15.19 24.94 39.98
CA ASN A 682 -15.56 25.23 38.59
C ASN A 682 -16.57 24.21 38.03
N PHE A 683 -16.28 22.91 38.23
CA PHE A 683 -17.12 21.76 37.82
C PHE A 683 -18.54 21.71 38.42
N ARG A 684 -19.00 22.76 39.12
CA ARG A 684 -20.35 22.91 39.65
C ARG A 684 -20.89 24.36 39.52
N ASP A 685 -20.40 25.19 38.58
CA ASP A 685 -20.85 26.60 38.38
C ASP A 685 -20.70 27.16 36.92
N GLN A 686 -21.78 27.07 36.13
CA GLN A 686 -22.06 27.54 34.73
C GLN A 686 -21.58 28.95 34.20
N ASP A 687 -20.63 29.63 34.85
CA ASP A 687 -20.19 31.03 34.55
C ASP A 687 -18.79 31.27 35.18
N SER A 688 -17.78 30.43 34.87
CA SER A 688 -16.52 30.28 35.62
C SER A 688 -15.70 31.57 35.74
N ASP A 689 -15.60 32.36 34.65
CA ASP A 689 -14.87 33.64 34.62
C ASP A 689 -15.70 34.82 35.20
N ASN A 690 -17.01 34.80 35.00
CA ASN A 690 -17.96 35.87 35.30
C ASN A 690 -17.95 37.12 34.37
N ASP A 691 -17.52 36.99 33.10
CA ASP A 691 -17.87 37.93 32.02
C ASP A 691 -19.40 38.05 31.86
N GLY A 692 -20.07 36.91 31.70
CA GLY A 692 -21.51 36.75 31.50
C GLY A 692 -21.95 36.33 30.07
N ILE A 693 -21.03 35.93 29.20
CA ILE A 693 -21.21 34.77 28.32
C ILE A 693 -21.14 33.48 29.22
N PRO A 694 -21.75 32.34 28.85
CA PRO A 694 -21.58 31.07 29.58
C PRO A 694 -20.59 30.14 28.90
N ASP A 695 -19.88 29.37 29.71
CA ASP A 695 -18.74 28.53 29.37
C ASP A 695 -19.00 27.59 28.16
N THR A 696 -20.18 26.98 28.07
CA THR A 696 -20.70 26.20 26.91
C THR A 696 -20.79 26.94 25.57
N LEU A 697 -20.56 28.25 25.53
CA LEU A 697 -20.53 29.06 24.31
C LEU A 697 -19.12 29.59 23.99
N GLU A 698 -18.25 29.70 24.99
CA GLU A 698 -16.84 30.10 24.82
C GLU A 698 -15.94 28.90 24.51
N ALA A 699 -16.11 27.77 25.21
CA ALA A 699 -15.46 26.50 24.86
C ALA A 699 -15.76 26.05 23.41
N GLY A 700 -16.87 26.50 22.84
CA GLY A 700 -17.15 26.45 21.40
C GLY A 700 -18.13 25.34 21.00
N ILE A 701 -17.84 24.65 19.90
CA ILE A 701 -18.68 23.54 19.37
C ILE A 701 -18.08 22.15 19.60
N ASP A 702 -16.90 22.09 20.19
CA ASP A 702 -16.04 20.91 20.29
C ASP A 702 -15.30 20.97 21.64
N PRO A 703 -15.91 20.49 22.75
CA PRO A 703 -15.33 20.60 24.10
C PRO A 703 -13.92 20.01 24.19
N ASN A 704 -13.61 19.00 23.37
CA ASN A 704 -12.35 18.26 23.29
C ASN A 704 -11.17 19.11 22.74
N ASN A 705 -11.47 20.22 22.08
CA ASN A 705 -10.50 21.26 21.78
C ASN A 705 -11.19 22.58 22.12
N PRO A 706 -11.16 23.01 23.41
CA PRO A 706 -11.72 24.30 23.77
C PRO A 706 -11.08 25.35 22.88
N LEU A 707 -11.89 26.32 22.47
CA LEU A 707 -11.31 27.46 21.79
C LEU A 707 -10.34 28.17 22.76
N ASP A 708 -9.11 28.32 22.31
CA ASP A 708 -8.01 29.13 22.86
C ASP A 708 -7.59 29.93 21.63
N THR A 709 -8.37 31.00 21.35
CA THR A 709 -8.39 31.56 19.99
C THR A 709 -7.05 32.20 19.60
N ASP A 710 -6.33 32.81 20.55
CA ASP A 710 -4.99 33.37 20.32
C ASP A 710 -3.81 32.39 20.52
N GLY A 711 -3.99 31.32 21.31
CA GLY A 711 -2.96 30.34 21.62
C GLY A 711 -2.02 30.72 22.77
N ASP A 712 -2.45 31.53 23.73
CA ASP A 712 -1.76 31.81 25.00
C ASP A 712 -1.62 30.54 25.87
N GLY A 713 -2.58 29.62 25.76
CA GLY A 713 -2.73 28.45 26.63
C GLY A 713 -3.72 28.68 27.79
N THR A 714 -4.68 29.59 27.60
CA THR A 714 -5.83 29.81 28.48
C THR A 714 -7.09 29.63 27.63
N PRO A 715 -7.98 28.66 27.92
CA PRO A 715 -9.24 28.50 27.19
C PRO A 715 -10.11 29.76 27.23
N ASP A 716 -10.86 30.04 26.16
CA ASP A 716 -11.78 31.17 26.02
C ASP A 716 -12.73 31.27 27.23
N PHE A 717 -13.28 30.16 27.73
CA PHE A 717 -14.19 30.13 28.89
C PHE A 717 -13.52 30.45 30.25
N LEU A 718 -12.21 30.67 30.25
CA LEU A 718 -11.39 31.03 31.41
C LEU A 718 -10.55 32.32 31.17
N ASP A 719 -10.71 32.99 30.03
CA ASP A 719 -10.08 34.29 29.71
C ASP A 719 -11.12 35.38 29.39
N GLN A 720 -10.66 36.56 28.94
CA GLN A 720 -11.46 37.79 28.77
C GLN A 720 -10.98 38.67 27.59
N ASP A 721 -10.19 38.11 26.66
CA ASP A 721 -9.54 38.79 25.51
C ASP A 721 -9.24 37.72 24.40
N SER A 722 -10.17 36.78 24.18
CA SER A 722 -10.00 35.45 23.55
C SER A 722 -9.16 35.40 22.26
N ASP A 723 -9.40 36.27 21.28
CA ASP A 723 -8.72 36.25 19.97
C ASP A 723 -7.28 36.83 19.98
N GLY A 724 -6.90 37.50 21.07
CA GLY A 724 -5.59 38.14 21.26
C GLY A 724 -5.25 39.31 20.33
N ASP A 725 -6.17 39.83 19.52
CA ASP A 725 -6.05 41.17 18.90
C ASP A 725 -5.85 42.24 20.00
N GLY A 726 -6.61 42.07 21.09
CA GLY A 726 -6.65 42.92 22.27
C GLY A 726 -7.89 43.82 22.37
N ILE A 727 -8.97 43.50 21.65
CA ILE A 727 -10.32 43.95 22.01
C ILE A 727 -10.97 42.86 22.90
N PRO A 728 -11.45 43.18 24.13
CA PRO A 728 -11.98 42.17 25.06
C PRO A 728 -13.40 41.70 24.71
N ASP A 729 -13.67 40.40 24.76
CA ASP A 729 -14.89 39.68 24.33
C ASP A 729 -16.22 40.33 24.76
N SER A 730 -16.25 40.87 25.99
CA SER A 730 -17.30 41.74 26.55
C SER A 730 -17.69 42.97 25.68
N VAL A 731 -16.92 43.27 24.63
CA VAL A 731 -17.10 44.35 23.65
C VAL A 731 -17.65 43.80 22.33
N GLU A 732 -17.05 42.75 21.77
CA GLU A 732 -17.40 42.05 20.53
C GLU A 732 -18.76 41.31 20.65
N ALA A 733 -18.95 40.49 21.69
CA ALA A 733 -20.25 39.85 22.00
C ALA A 733 -21.39 40.87 22.24
N GLY A 734 -21.02 42.15 22.46
CA GLY A 734 -21.78 43.31 22.01
C GLY A 734 -22.96 43.73 22.89
N SER A 735 -24.06 42.96 22.90
CA SER A 735 -25.25 43.33 23.69
C SER A 735 -26.22 42.22 24.11
N ASN A 736 -25.92 40.96 23.78
CA ASN A 736 -26.67 39.79 24.25
C ASN A 736 -25.73 38.57 24.21
N PRO A 737 -24.97 38.28 25.29
CA PRO A 737 -23.94 37.24 25.31
C PRO A 737 -24.35 35.89 24.69
N ASN A 738 -25.53 35.34 25.05
CA ASN A 738 -26.07 34.09 24.50
C ASN A 738 -26.58 34.19 23.02
N SER A 739 -25.98 35.07 22.22
CA SER A 739 -26.15 35.29 20.77
C SER A 739 -25.20 36.45 20.41
N PRO A 740 -23.88 36.18 20.29
CA PRO A 740 -22.86 37.19 19.98
C PRO A 740 -23.08 37.82 18.59
N ILE A 741 -22.18 38.73 18.22
CA ILE A 741 -22.12 39.25 16.85
C ILE A 741 -21.26 38.30 16.01
N ASP A 742 -21.61 38.20 14.73
CA ASP A 742 -20.98 37.49 13.62
C ASP A 742 -21.23 38.45 12.45
N THR A 743 -20.15 38.96 11.85
CA THR A 743 -20.20 40.19 11.05
C THR A 743 -20.35 39.95 9.54
N ASP A 744 -19.73 38.91 8.98
CA ASP A 744 -19.85 38.56 7.55
C ASP A 744 -20.92 37.47 7.22
N ASP A 745 -21.56 36.87 8.24
CA ASP A 745 -22.44 35.68 8.20
C ASP A 745 -21.67 34.33 7.89
N ASP A 746 -20.36 34.19 8.17
CA ASP A 746 -19.55 32.96 8.08
C ASP A 746 -19.94 31.89 9.12
N GLY A 747 -20.07 32.31 10.38
CA GLY A 747 -20.39 31.46 11.53
C GLY A 747 -19.43 31.59 12.72
N THR A 748 -18.28 32.23 12.54
CA THR A 748 -17.35 32.61 13.61
C THR A 748 -17.84 33.89 14.33
N PRO A 749 -17.91 33.93 15.68
CA PRO A 749 -18.26 35.15 16.40
C PRO A 749 -17.17 36.23 16.32
N ASP A 750 -17.55 37.51 16.35
CA ASP A 750 -16.63 38.67 16.36
C ASP A 750 -15.53 38.61 17.46
N PHE A 751 -15.74 37.86 18.56
CA PHE A 751 -14.76 37.70 19.66
C PHE A 751 -13.83 36.49 19.49
N GLN A 752 -14.01 35.73 18.42
CA GLN A 752 -13.27 34.52 18.08
C GLN A 752 -12.73 34.57 16.62
N ASP A 753 -12.84 35.74 15.97
CA ASP A 753 -12.39 35.96 14.59
C ASP A 753 -11.40 37.12 14.50
N VAL A 754 -10.25 36.85 13.89
CA VAL A 754 -9.15 37.81 13.71
C VAL A 754 -9.25 38.58 12.38
N ASP A 755 -10.31 38.38 11.59
CA ASP A 755 -10.58 38.96 10.24
C ASP A 755 -12.11 39.15 10.05
N SER A 756 -12.79 39.72 11.06
CA SER A 756 -14.26 39.66 11.32
C SER A 756 -15.20 39.99 10.15
N ASP A 757 -14.72 40.64 9.08
CA ASP A 757 -15.53 41.06 7.94
C ASP A 757 -15.33 40.21 6.66
N GLY A 758 -14.43 39.23 6.72
CA GLY A 758 -14.20 38.24 5.67
C GLY A 758 -13.47 38.78 4.42
N ASP A 759 -12.95 40.01 4.46
CA ASP A 759 -12.15 40.60 3.37
C ASP A 759 -10.80 39.87 3.18
N GLY A 760 -10.18 39.47 4.29
CA GLY A 760 -8.86 38.84 4.34
C GLY A 760 -7.76 39.72 4.95
N ILE A 761 -8.11 40.76 5.72
CA ILE A 761 -7.22 41.76 6.31
C ILE A 761 -7.41 41.72 7.84
N PRO A 762 -6.45 41.20 8.62
CA PRO A 762 -6.68 40.96 10.04
C PRO A 762 -7.00 42.20 10.87
N ASP A 763 -7.91 42.05 11.82
CA ASP A 763 -8.54 43.11 12.64
C ASP A 763 -7.52 43.93 13.41
N SER A 764 -6.42 43.31 13.85
CA SER A 764 -5.26 43.97 14.47
C SER A 764 -4.51 44.98 13.59
N ILE A 765 -4.79 44.99 12.29
CA ILE A 765 -4.36 46.01 11.32
C ILE A 765 -5.41 47.13 11.16
N GLU A 766 -6.70 46.78 11.29
CA GLU A 766 -7.88 47.62 11.07
C GLU A 766 -8.27 48.45 12.32
N ALA A 767 -8.49 47.79 13.46
CA ALA A 767 -8.72 48.40 14.78
C ALA A 767 -7.56 49.34 15.21
N GLY A 768 -6.38 49.13 14.62
CA GLY A 768 -5.45 50.21 14.28
C GLY A 768 -4.45 50.59 15.38
N ASN A 769 -4.83 51.40 16.37
CA ASN A 769 -3.87 51.98 17.35
C ASN A 769 -4.35 51.96 18.82
N ASN A 770 -5.55 51.44 19.09
CA ASN A 770 -6.11 51.28 20.43
C ASN A 770 -7.26 50.25 20.37
N PRO A 771 -6.96 48.94 20.31
CA PRO A 771 -7.93 47.84 20.21
C PRO A 771 -9.24 48.05 20.99
N ALA A 772 -9.23 48.08 22.34
CA ALA A 772 -10.39 48.42 23.19
C ALA A 772 -11.10 49.82 23.00
N SER A 773 -10.89 50.50 21.87
CA SER A 773 -11.80 51.48 21.23
C SER A 773 -11.39 51.64 19.74
N PRO A 774 -11.88 50.78 18.81
CA PRO A 774 -11.42 50.69 17.41
C PRO A 774 -11.60 51.95 16.55
N VAL A 775 -11.12 51.87 15.29
CA VAL A 775 -11.15 52.97 14.29
C VAL A 775 -12.40 52.86 13.39
N ASP A 776 -12.75 53.98 12.74
CA ASP A 776 -13.89 54.22 11.85
C ASP A 776 -13.44 55.33 10.86
N THR A 777 -13.12 54.95 9.63
CA THR A 777 -12.36 55.74 8.64
C THR A 777 -13.27 56.58 7.73
N ASP A 778 -14.39 56.04 7.26
CA ASP A 778 -15.48 56.81 6.62
C ASP A 778 -16.13 57.80 7.62
N GLY A 779 -16.42 57.31 8.83
CA GLY A 779 -17.20 58.02 9.86
C GLY A 779 -18.67 57.61 9.94
N ASP A 780 -19.02 56.37 9.57
CA ASP A 780 -20.39 55.83 9.55
C ASP A 780 -20.84 55.39 10.94
N GLY A 781 -20.00 54.60 11.62
CA GLY A 781 -20.24 54.01 12.93
C GLY A 781 -20.32 52.47 12.96
N ILE A 782 -20.00 51.82 11.85
CA ILE A 782 -19.37 50.49 11.81
C ILE A 782 -17.85 50.72 12.01
N PRO A 783 -17.11 49.85 12.73
CA PRO A 783 -15.65 49.90 12.78
C PRO A 783 -14.97 49.55 11.44
N ASP A 784 -13.68 49.88 11.29
CA ASP A 784 -12.90 49.51 10.09
C ASP A 784 -12.79 47.97 9.94
N TYR A 785 -12.61 47.22 11.04
CA TYR A 785 -12.58 45.74 11.07
C TYR A 785 -13.94 45.05 10.79
N GLN A 786 -14.91 45.80 10.28
CA GLN A 786 -16.28 45.35 10.02
C GLN A 786 -16.88 45.96 8.72
N ASP A 787 -16.07 46.56 7.82
CA ASP A 787 -16.56 47.27 6.61
C ASP A 787 -15.61 47.25 5.37
N THR A 788 -15.69 46.19 4.57
CA THR A 788 -15.06 45.81 3.26
C THR A 788 -14.77 46.88 2.16
N ASP A 789 -15.02 48.17 2.41
CA ASP A 789 -14.73 49.34 1.53
C ASP A 789 -14.49 50.56 2.45
N SER A 790 -13.53 50.45 3.38
CA SER A 790 -13.26 51.37 4.53
C SER A 790 -13.10 52.84 4.12
N ASP A 791 -12.72 53.07 2.87
CA ASP A 791 -12.42 54.36 2.25
C ASP A 791 -13.58 54.91 1.39
N ASN A 792 -14.48 54.03 0.94
CA ASN A 792 -15.66 54.30 0.11
C ASN A 792 -15.37 54.85 -1.32
N ASP A 793 -14.21 54.54 -1.94
CA ASP A 793 -13.95 54.76 -3.39
C ASP A 793 -14.90 53.91 -4.25
N GLY A 794 -15.27 52.71 -3.78
CA GLY A 794 -16.03 51.72 -4.53
C GLY A 794 -15.16 50.67 -5.23
N ILE A 795 -14.06 50.29 -4.59
CA ILE A 795 -13.25 49.10 -4.83
C ILE A 795 -13.11 48.43 -3.46
N ASP A 796 -13.42 47.14 -3.37
CA ASP A 796 -13.27 46.35 -2.14
C ASP A 796 -11.82 46.33 -1.61
N ASP A 797 -11.67 46.39 -0.29
CA ASP A 797 -10.39 46.58 0.40
C ASP A 797 -9.43 45.41 0.09
N ALA A 798 -9.92 44.18 0.01
CA ALA A 798 -9.22 42.97 -0.46
C ALA A 798 -8.57 43.17 -1.83
N THR A 799 -9.31 43.80 -2.77
CA THR A 799 -8.80 44.08 -4.11
C THR A 799 -7.68 45.12 -4.09
N GLU A 800 -7.71 46.08 -3.18
CA GLU A 800 -6.68 47.12 -3.03
C GLU A 800 -5.46 46.61 -2.22
N ALA A 801 -5.67 45.83 -1.14
CA ALA A 801 -4.66 45.06 -0.41
C ALA A 801 -3.93 44.03 -1.31
N GLY A 802 -4.65 43.46 -2.28
CA GLY A 802 -4.11 42.96 -3.53
C GLY A 802 -3.75 41.48 -3.57
N ALA A 803 -2.58 41.08 -3.05
CA ALA A 803 -2.07 39.71 -3.23
C ALA A 803 -1.29 39.14 -2.03
N ASP A 804 -1.23 39.89 -0.94
CA ASP A 804 -0.52 39.57 0.31
C ASP A 804 -1.12 40.46 1.40
N PRO A 805 -2.34 40.17 1.91
CA PRO A 805 -3.07 41.12 2.77
C PRO A 805 -2.35 41.45 4.09
N ASN A 806 -1.61 40.48 4.63
CA ASN A 806 -0.76 40.64 5.83
C ASN A 806 0.43 41.60 5.62
N ASN A 807 0.82 41.88 4.37
CA ASN A 807 1.69 42.99 4.00
C ASN A 807 1.05 43.71 2.80
N PRO A 808 -0.04 44.46 3.03
CA PRO A 808 -0.97 44.84 1.98
C PRO A 808 -0.30 45.79 0.99
N VAL A 809 -0.79 45.78 -0.25
CA VAL A 809 -0.18 46.52 -1.35
C VAL A 809 -0.26 48.04 -1.10
N ASP A 810 0.87 48.60 -0.69
CA ASP A 810 1.19 50.02 -0.77
C ASP A 810 1.91 50.27 -2.11
N SER A 811 1.13 50.45 -3.20
CA SER A 811 1.65 50.59 -4.57
C SER A 811 2.63 51.75 -4.74
N ASN A 812 2.63 52.70 -3.80
CA ASN A 812 3.40 53.93 -3.87
C ASN A 812 4.57 54.01 -2.85
N GLY A 813 4.60 53.14 -1.84
CA GLY A 813 5.69 52.98 -0.87
C GLY A 813 5.72 54.05 0.23
N ASN A 814 4.57 54.43 0.76
CA ASN A 814 4.40 55.45 1.79
C ASN A 814 4.28 54.93 3.24
N GLY A 815 3.85 53.67 3.45
CA GLY A 815 3.64 53.04 4.77
C GLY A 815 2.22 53.18 5.33
N ILE A 816 1.23 53.24 4.46
CA ILE A 816 -0.21 53.00 4.72
C ILE A 816 -0.65 52.02 3.61
N PRO A 817 -1.53 51.03 3.86
CA PRO A 817 -2.10 50.19 2.80
C PRO A 817 -2.77 51.04 1.70
N ASP A 818 -2.97 50.53 0.48
CA ASP A 818 -3.72 51.28 -0.54
C ASP A 818 -5.24 51.34 -0.24
N PHE A 819 -5.81 50.38 0.50
CA PHE A 819 -7.23 50.38 0.90
C PHE A 819 -7.59 51.49 1.90
N GLN A 820 -6.89 51.60 3.03
CA GLN A 820 -6.98 52.73 3.99
C GLN A 820 -6.48 54.11 3.44
N GLN A 821 -6.55 54.42 2.13
CA GLN A 821 -5.73 55.47 1.49
C GLN A 821 -6.42 56.62 0.70
N ALA A 822 -7.71 56.84 0.89
CA ALA A 822 -8.52 58.04 0.55
C ALA A 822 -8.09 58.82 -0.71
N PRO A 823 -8.66 58.55 -1.91
CA PRO A 823 -8.20 58.99 -3.24
C PRO A 823 -7.46 60.33 -3.34
N GLY A 824 -6.12 60.24 -3.36
CA GLY A 824 -5.21 61.36 -3.64
C GLY A 824 -4.19 61.69 -2.54
N SER A 825 -3.85 60.70 -1.71
CA SER A 825 -2.73 60.69 -0.76
C SER A 825 -1.36 61.01 -1.41
N ASP A 826 -1.09 60.38 -2.56
CA ASP A 826 0.22 60.26 -3.21
C ASP A 826 0.48 61.33 -4.31
N ASN A 827 1.53 61.15 -5.15
CA ASN A 827 1.95 62.15 -6.15
C ASN A 827 2.35 61.62 -7.56
N GLU A 828 2.24 60.34 -7.91
CA GLU A 828 2.71 59.79 -9.20
C GLU A 828 1.62 59.84 -10.32
N LYS A 829 2.01 59.88 -11.63
CA LYS A 829 1.10 60.04 -12.83
C LYS A 829 1.67 59.48 -14.17
N LEU A 830 0.79 58.93 -15.04
CA LEU A 830 1.04 58.46 -16.43
C LEU A 830 1.53 59.55 -17.43
N GLU A 831 2.49 59.29 -18.35
CA GLU A 831 2.93 60.25 -19.40
C GLU A 831 2.34 59.96 -20.81
N THR A 832 2.08 61.02 -21.59
CA THR A 832 1.28 60.96 -22.83
C THR A 832 2.01 61.30 -24.16
N ALA A 833 3.31 61.64 -24.16
CA ALA A 833 4.08 61.86 -25.41
C ALA A 833 5.62 61.82 -25.25
N VAL A 834 6.30 60.97 -26.04
CA VAL A 834 7.75 60.70 -25.97
C VAL A 834 8.68 61.89 -26.28
N THR A 835 9.75 62.06 -25.48
CA THR A 835 10.68 63.20 -25.57
C THR A 835 11.97 62.98 -26.41
N GLY A 836 11.94 62.08 -27.42
CA GLY A 836 12.54 62.38 -28.73
C GLY A 836 13.57 61.41 -29.38
N ALA A 837 13.54 61.43 -30.73
CA ALA A 837 14.58 60.97 -31.68
C ALA A 837 14.73 59.45 -32.01
N GLY A 838 13.63 58.79 -32.38
CA GLY A 838 13.61 57.43 -32.98
C GLY A 838 14.08 57.32 -34.45
N SER A 839 14.05 56.11 -35.04
CA SER A 839 14.63 55.79 -36.37
C SER A 839 13.90 54.69 -37.18
N PHE A 840 14.23 54.56 -38.47
CA PHE A 840 13.48 53.80 -39.49
C PHE A 840 13.54 52.26 -39.42
N GLY A 841 12.43 51.60 -39.80
CA GLY A 841 12.39 50.22 -40.34
C GLY A 841 11.27 50.05 -41.39
N LEU A 842 11.59 49.60 -42.62
CA LEU A 842 10.60 49.45 -43.71
C LEU A 842 11.10 48.50 -44.83
N THR A 843 10.58 47.27 -44.92
CA THR A 843 11.02 46.29 -45.95
C THR A 843 9.91 45.43 -46.57
N SER A 844 8.91 44.95 -45.82
CA SER A 844 8.02 43.87 -46.29
C SER A 844 6.89 44.27 -47.26
N LEU A 845 6.37 45.51 -47.20
CA LEU A 845 5.08 45.86 -47.82
C LEU A 845 5.10 46.11 -49.34
N LEU A 846 6.27 46.28 -49.95
CA LEU A 846 6.37 46.79 -51.34
C LEU A 846 6.15 45.73 -52.43
N VAL A 847 6.30 44.43 -52.11
CA VAL A 847 6.29 43.34 -53.11
C VAL A 847 4.86 42.90 -53.47
N LEU A 848 3.95 42.82 -52.49
CA LEU A 848 2.58 42.35 -52.66
C LEU A 848 1.72 43.28 -53.54
N LEU A 849 2.00 44.59 -53.50
CA LEU A 849 1.18 45.64 -54.15
C LEU A 849 1.25 45.63 -55.70
N ILE A 850 2.15 44.83 -56.31
CA ILE A 850 2.37 44.81 -57.76
C ILE A 850 1.61 43.66 -58.46
N LEU A 851 1.31 42.55 -57.78
CA LEU A 851 0.79 41.34 -58.43
C LEU A 851 -0.76 41.26 -58.53
N SER A 852 -1.50 41.87 -57.60
CA SER A 852 -2.96 41.66 -57.50
C SER A 852 -3.85 42.48 -58.45
N PHE A 853 -3.30 43.39 -59.27
CA PHE A 853 -4.10 44.38 -60.03
C PHE A 853 -4.47 43.99 -61.48
N MET A 854 -4.54 42.70 -61.83
CA MET A 854 -4.95 42.24 -63.17
C MET A 854 -5.99 41.09 -63.22
N ARG A 855 -7.23 41.35 -62.81
CA ARG A 855 -8.48 40.95 -63.53
C ARG A 855 -9.73 41.61 -62.91
N PHE A 856 -10.81 41.75 -63.69
CA PHE A 856 -11.89 42.71 -63.44
C PHE A 856 -13.29 42.08 -63.21
N GLY A 857 -13.97 42.56 -62.16
CA GLY A 857 -15.39 42.96 -62.20
C GLY A 857 -16.49 41.94 -61.83
N GLY A 858 -17.20 42.18 -60.71
CA GLY A 858 -18.26 41.27 -60.19
C GLY A 858 -19.56 41.87 -59.59
N PHE A 859 -19.61 43.16 -59.24
CA PHE A 859 -20.83 43.97 -58.94
C PHE A 859 -21.86 43.52 -57.85
N LYS A 860 -22.05 44.41 -56.84
CA LYS A 860 -23.26 44.64 -55.97
C LYS A 860 -23.55 43.72 -54.76
N VAL A 861 -23.38 44.29 -53.56
CA VAL A 861 -24.51 44.69 -52.69
C VAL A 861 -24.26 46.16 -52.24
N LEU A 862 -25.29 46.87 -51.75
CA LEU A 862 -25.21 48.27 -51.28
C LEU A 862 -26.39 48.59 -50.35
N LYS A 863 -26.15 49.03 -49.10
CA LYS A 863 -26.94 50.00 -48.30
C LYS A 863 -26.44 50.13 -46.85
N LYS A 864 -26.61 51.33 -46.26
CA LYS A 864 -25.82 51.90 -45.14
C LYS A 864 -24.33 52.02 -45.53
N ILE A 865 -23.62 53.14 -45.31
CA ILE A 865 -23.94 54.39 -44.62
C ILE A 865 -23.88 55.61 -45.59
N MET A 866 -24.87 56.49 -45.48
CA MET A 866 -24.96 57.89 -45.96
C MET A 866 -26.36 58.39 -45.53
N PRO A 867 -26.58 59.63 -45.03
CA PRO A 867 -25.85 60.90 -45.22
C PRO A 867 -24.99 61.26 -43.97
N ILE A 868 -24.33 62.43 -43.77
CA ILE A 868 -24.65 63.88 -43.94
C ILE A 868 -23.30 64.60 -44.22
N ALA A 869 -23.06 65.28 -45.35
CA ALA A 869 -23.56 66.57 -45.86
C ALA A 869 -22.76 67.84 -45.46
N SER A 870 -21.89 68.27 -46.39
CA SER A 870 -21.97 69.60 -47.01
C SER A 870 -21.54 70.88 -46.24
N ILE A 871 -20.44 70.84 -45.49
CA ILE A 871 -19.55 72.00 -45.20
C ILE A 871 -18.09 71.51 -45.38
N ALA A 872 -17.11 72.21 -45.97
CA ALA A 872 -17.08 73.55 -46.56
C ALA A 872 -16.35 73.58 -47.94
N ILE A 873 -17.11 73.64 -49.05
CA ILE A 873 -16.57 74.16 -50.33
C ILE A 873 -16.79 75.68 -50.34
N LEU A 874 -16.09 76.43 -49.48
CA LEU A 874 -16.37 77.87 -49.32
C LEU A 874 -15.19 78.77 -48.88
N LEU A 875 -13.93 78.38 -49.12
CA LEU A 875 -12.77 79.26 -48.88
C LEU A 875 -11.64 79.13 -49.95
N LEU A 876 -11.95 79.45 -51.21
CA LEU A 876 -10.94 79.68 -52.25
C LEU A 876 -11.12 81.04 -52.97
N PRO A 877 -10.53 82.13 -52.44
CA PRO A 877 -10.41 83.40 -53.15
C PRO A 877 -8.95 83.77 -53.49
N ALA A 878 -8.73 84.20 -54.73
CA ALA A 878 -7.65 85.09 -55.16
C ALA A 878 -6.18 84.66 -54.94
N ILE A 879 -5.74 83.59 -55.62
CA ILE A 879 -4.40 83.57 -56.24
C ILE A 879 -4.59 83.73 -57.76
N GLY A 880 -4.11 84.85 -58.30
CA GLY A 880 -4.50 85.34 -59.63
C GLY A 880 -3.54 84.92 -60.76
N GLN A 881 -4.11 84.68 -61.95
CA GLN A 881 -3.41 84.56 -63.24
C GLN A 881 -2.21 83.59 -63.27
N ALA A 882 -2.35 82.42 -62.65
CA ALA A 882 -1.61 81.23 -63.05
C ALA A 882 -2.46 80.44 -64.06
N ASP A 883 -1.85 79.96 -65.16
CA ASP A 883 -2.55 79.15 -66.17
C ASP A 883 -2.76 77.72 -65.63
N THR A 884 -3.91 77.47 -65.00
CA THR A 884 -4.15 76.27 -64.16
C THR A 884 -4.06 74.95 -64.91
N ASN A 885 -4.22 74.97 -66.24
CA ASN A 885 -4.33 73.78 -67.08
C ASN A 885 -3.02 72.98 -67.22
N TYR A 886 -1.89 73.57 -66.80
CA TYR A 886 -0.58 72.91 -66.79
C TYR A 886 -0.09 72.54 -65.38
N CYS A 887 -0.84 72.86 -64.32
CA CYS A 887 -0.45 72.48 -62.94
C CYS A 887 -0.20 70.98 -62.82
N GLY A 888 1.04 70.60 -62.53
CA GLY A 888 1.46 69.21 -62.43
C GLY A 888 1.78 68.53 -63.78
N ARG A 889 2.19 69.26 -64.83
CA ARG A 889 2.35 68.69 -66.19
C ARG A 889 3.61 69.16 -66.91
N HIS A 890 4.03 68.44 -67.95
CA HIS A 890 5.10 68.90 -68.85
C HIS A 890 4.56 69.81 -69.98
N ASN A 891 5.47 70.47 -70.70
CA ASN A 891 5.15 71.61 -71.56
C ASN A 891 5.48 71.34 -73.07
N PRO A 892 4.58 71.72 -74.01
CA PRO A 892 4.13 70.74 -75.01
C PRO A 892 4.93 70.57 -76.32
N ILE A 893 6.24 70.89 -76.34
CA ILE A 893 6.96 71.16 -77.62
C ILE A 893 7.95 70.06 -78.07
N ASP A 894 8.50 69.25 -77.17
CA ASP A 894 9.23 68.01 -77.53
C ASP A 894 9.07 66.94 -76.42
N SER A 895 9.26 65.66 -76.74
CA SER A 895 8.58 64.55 -76.03
C SER A 895 8.99 64.30 -74.57
N THR A 896 7.99 64.31 -73.67
CA THR A 896 7.93 63.55 -72.38
C THR A 896 9.20 63.55 -71.53
N ASP A 897 9.84 64.70 -71.34
CA ASP A 897 11.02 64.84 -70.48
C ASP A 897 10.63 65.40 -69.11
N ASP A 898 10.89 64.68 -68.02
CA ASP A 898 10.37 64.99 -66.68
C ASP A 898 10.79 66.36 -66.12
N ASN A 899 11.81 66.98 -66.65
CA ASN A 899 12.23 68.27 -66.12
C ASN A 899 11.40 69.42 -66.71
N ASP A 900 10.63 69.14 -67.76
CA ASP A 900 9.88 70.09 -68.59
C ASP A 900 8.61 70.65 -67.87
N PHE A 901 8.65 70.71 -66.54
CA PHE A 901 7.50 70.56 -65.64
C PHE A 901 6.92 71.85 -65.05
N ASN A 902 5.62 71.81 -64.73
CA ASN A 902 4.86 72.93 -64.22
C ASN A 902 4.42 72.84 -62.71
N PRO A 903 5.17 73.43 -61.75
CA PRO A 903 4.85 73.49 -60.31
C PRO A 903 3.64 74.34 -59.84
N CYS A 904 2.88 73.88 -58.84
CA CYS A 904 1.61 74.45 -58.39
C CYS A 904 1.16 74.20 -56.92
N PHE A 905 0.42 75.13 -56.30
CA PHE A 905 -0.14 74.99 -54.93
C PHE A 905 -1.49 74.24 -54.87
N TYR A 906 -1.95 73.78 -53.71
CA TYR A 906 -3.24 73.09 -53.48
C TYR A 906 -3.76 73.07 -52.02
N ILE A 907 -5.00 72.59 -51.76
CA ILE A 907 -5.64 72.41 -50.42
C ILE A 907 -6.57 71.17 -50.40
N GLY A 908 -6.88 70.55 -49.25
CA GLY A 908 -7.83 69.41 -49.11
C GLY A 908 -8.25 69.01 -47.68
N VAL A 909 -9.19 68.05 -47.52
CA VAL A 909 -9.72 67.51 -46.23
C VAL A 909 -10.09 66.02 -46.31
N GLY A 910 -10.07 65.27 -45.19
CA GLY A 910 -10.27 63.81 -45.15
C GLY A 910 -10.60 63.19 -43.78
N GLY A 911 -10.80 61.86 -43.75
CA GLY A 911 -11.07 61.02 -42.57
C GLY A 911 -10.00 59.94 -42.37
N LEU A 912 -9.79 59.44 -41.13
CA LEU A 912 -8.69 58.56 -40.68
C LEU A 912 -9.20 57.30 -39.92
N ALA A 913 -8.37 56.26 -39.87
CA ALA A 913 -8.23 55.28 -38.78
C ALA A 913 -6.86 55.51 -38.11
N THR A 914 -6.68 55.25 -36.82
CA THR A 914 -5.56 55.78 -36.01
C THR A 914 -5.09 54.81 -34.92
N HIS A 915 -3.91 55.07 -34.36
CA HIS A 915 -3.26 54.28 -33.32
C HIS A 915 -2.45 55.20 -32.39
N VAL A 916 -2.61 55.08 -31.07
CA VAL A 916 -2.19 56.02 -30.01
C VAL A 916 -1.94 55.29 -28.67
N ASP A 917 -0.88 55.62 -27.93
CA ASP A 917 -0.37 54.79 -26.80
C ASP A 917 0.37 55.67 -25.73
N PRO A 918 -0.11 55.78 -24.48
CA PRO A 918 0.60 56.41 -23.34
C PRO A 918 1.70 55.53 -22.71
N GLU A 919 2.75 56.15 -22.13
CA GLU A 919 3.84 55.45 -21.41
C GLU A 919 3.82 55.81 -19.90
N GLY A 920 3.69 54.83 -19.00
CA GLY A 920 3.82 55.03 -17.53
C GLY A 920 3.06 54.02 -16.67
N LYS A 921 2.99 54.31 -15.36
CA LYS A 921 2.20 53.64 -14.30
C LYS A 921 1.86 54.68 -13.21
N ALA A 922 0.69 54.64 -12.57
CA ALA A 922 0.37 55.39 -11.32
C ALA A 922 -1.02 55.05 -10.77
N GLY A 923 -1.19 54.92 -9.44
CA GLY A 923 -2.40 54.30 -8.85
C GLY A 923 -2.66 52.93 -9.47
N GLY A 924 -1.56 52.20 -9.75
CA GLY A 924 -1.49 51.05 -10.63
C GLY A 924 -1.93 51.23 -12.12
N TRP A 925 -2.56 52.32 -12.57
CA TRP A 925 -3.06 52.40 -13.95
C TRP A 925 -1.97 52.45 -15.05
N SER A 926 -2.11 51.61 -16.10
CA SER A 926 -1.24 51.53 -17.31
C SER A 926 -2.02 51.21 -18.61
N THR A 927 -1.40 51.36 -19.80
CA THR A 927 -2.08 51.26 -21.12
C THR A 927 -2.48 49.84 -21.54
N SER A 928 -3.67 49.69 -22.16
CA SER A 928 -4.29 48.40 -22.56
C SER A 928 -4.75 48.29 -24.04
N ASP A 929 -5.32 49.34 -24.66
CA ASP A 929 -5.74 49.37 -26.08
C ASP A 929 -5.19 50.63 -26.77
N ASP A 930 -4.86 50.52 -28.05
CA ASP A 930 -4.04 51.49 -28.77
C ASP A 930 -4.65 51.99 -30.09
N SER A 931 -5.90 51.64 -30.45
CA SER A 931 -6.38 51.74 -31.85
C SER A 931 -7.82 52.27 -32.05
N ASP A 932 -7.97 53.44 -32.70
CA ASP A 932 -9.27 54.09 -32.97
C ASP A 932 -9.34 54.78 -34.37
N SER A 933 -9.98 55.95 -34.49
CA SER A 933 -10.39 56.57 -35.75
C SER A 933 -10.61 58.08 -35.63
N GLY A 934 -10.48 58.79 -36.76
CA GLY A 934 -10.30 60.25 -36.70
C GLY A 934 -10.52 61.00 -38.01
N TYR A 935 -9.98 62.21 -38.12
CA TYR A 935 -10.08 63.04 -39.34
C TYR A 935 -8.89 63.98 -39.54
N GLN A 936 -8.67 64.47 -40.78
CA GLN A 936 -7.59 65.43 -41.08
C GLN A 936 -7.93 66.52 -42.12
N VAL A 937 -7.19 67.64 -42.09
CA VAL A 937 -7.29 68.76 -43.04
C VAL A 937 -5.90 69.23 -43.50
N LEU A 938 -5.71 69.63 -44.78
CA LEU A 938 -4.36 69.91 -45.34
C LEU A 938 -4.25 71.02 -46.41
N LEU A 939 -3.03 71.55 -46.61
CA LEU A 939 -2.67 72.65 -47.54
C LEU A 939 -1.24 72.47 -48.10
N GLY A 940 -1.00 72.51 -49.43
CA GLY A 940 0.30 72.13 -50.00
C GLY A 940 0.79 72.82 -51.29
N TRP A 941 1.99 72.42 -51.75
CA TRP A 941 2.73 72.99 -52.89
C TRP A 941 3.52 71.97 -53.71
N HIS A 942 3.00 71.54 -54.85
CA HIS A 942 3.59 70.58 -55.80
C HIS A 942 4.66 71.24 -56.69
N PHE A 943 5.94 71.21 -56.31
CA PHE A 943 7.00 72.03 -56.93
C PHE A 943 7.94 71.34 -57.97
N LYS A 944 7.84 70.02 -58.18
CA LYS A 944 8.48 69.24 -59.28
C LYS A 944 7.52 68.10 -59.72
N PRO A 945 7.75 67.31 -60.80
CA PRO A 945 6.75 66.31 -61.24
C PRO A 945 6.34 65.33 -60.16
N HIS A 946 7.27 65.06 -59.25
CA HIS A 946 7.04 64.22 -58.12
C HIS A 946 6.95 65.04 -56.81
N TRP A 947 7.87 65.99 -56.57
CA TRP A 947 7.96 66.65 -55.25
C TRP A 947 6.86 67.68 -54.94
N PHE A 948 6.37 67.68 -53.69
CA PHE A 948 5.47 68.67 -53.11
C PHE A 948 5.81 69.06 -51.67
N GLY A 949 5.20 70.12 -51.12
CA GLY A 949 5.12 70.48 -49.69
C GLY A 949 3.67 70.41 -49.18
N GLU A 950 3.43 70.33 -47.87
CA GLU A 950 2.10 70.14 -47.26
C GLU A 950 2.07 70.58 -45.78
N PHE A 951 0.95 71.10 -45.28
CA PHE A 951 0.62 71.30 -43.86
C PHE A 951 -0.64 70.49 -43.56
N THR A 952 -0.77 69.94 -42.35
CA THR A 952 -1.86 69.03 -41.93
C THR A 952 -2.35 69.40 -40.51
N TYR A 953 -3.59 69.04 -40.16
CA TYR A 953 -4.05 68.87 -38.78
C TYR A 953 -4.96 67.64 -38.73
N ALA A 954 -4.86 66.88 -37.65
CA ALA A 954 -5.55 65.63 -37.38
C ALA A 954 -6.14 65.58 -35.97
N ASP A 955 -7.15 64.74 -35.81
CA ASP A 955 -7.82 64.34 -34.57
C ASP A 955 -7.78 62.81 -34.57
N MET A 956 -7.40 62.14 -33.47
CA MET A 956 -6.82 60.78 -33.54
C MET A 956 -7.45 59.71 -32.65
N GLY A 957 -8.50 60.03 -31.89
CA GLY A 957 -9.22 59.04 -31.08
C GLY A 957 -8.64 58.89 -29.69
N GLU A 958 -8.84 57.71 -29.09
CA GLU A 958 -8.55 57.41 -27.68
C GLU A 958 -7.78 56.08 -27.53
N ALA A 959 -6.98 55.97 -26.47
CA ALA A 959 -6.26 54.77 -26.03
C ALA A 959 -6.91 54.24 -24.75
N GLY A 960 -6.97 52.92 -24.57
CA GLY A 960 -7.48 52.26 -23.36
C GLY A 960 -6.40 52.05 -22.29
N LEU A 961 -6.82 51.88 -21.04
CA LEU A 961 -6.01 51.57 -19.86
C LEU A 961 -6.51 50.31 -19.14
N ARG A 962 -5.76 49.84 -18.14
CA ARG A 962 -6.06 48.81 -17.13
C ARG A 962 -5.28 49.13 -15.85
N ASN A 963 -5.52 48.46 -14.74
CA ASN A 963 -4.63 48.55 -13.58
C ASN A 963 -3.41 47.58 -13.72
N ASP A 964 -2.43 47.75 -12.83
CA ASP A 964 -1.19 46.99 -12.66
C ASP A 964 -1.16 46.23 -11.33
N ASN A 965 -1.92 46.65 -10.31
CA ASN A 965 -2.53 45.70 -9.41
C ASN A 965 -3.44 44.82 -10.31
N PRO A 966 -3.15 43.51 -10.44
CA PRO A 966 -3.81 42.67 -11.42
C PRO A 966 -5.27 42.34 -11.07
N ALA A 967 -5.70 42.54 -9.81
CA ALA A 967 -7.07 42.35 -9.36
C ALA A 967 -8.02 43.39 -9.97
N ILE A 968 -7.58 44.65 -10.07
CA ILE A 968 -8.39 45.78 -10.60
C ILE A 968 -8.48 45.70 -12.15
N THR A 969 -9.33 44.80 -12.64
CA THR A 969 -9.49 44.49 -14.07
C THR A 969 -10.28 45.53 -14.89
N GLN A 970 -10.75 46.61 -14.26
CA GLN A 970 -11.49 47.70 -14.91
C GLN A 970 -10.66 48.38 -16.02
N THR A 971 -11.30 48.95 -17.06
CA THR A 971 -10.61 49.51 -18.24
C THR A 971 -11.06 50.93 -18.60
N GLU A 972 -10.16 51.88 -18.41
CA GLU A 972 -10.38 53.32 -18.64
C GLU A 972 -9.72 53.83 -19.94
N THR A 973 -9.69 55.14 -20.24
CA THR A 973 -9.20 55.67 -21.54
C THR A 973 -8.52 57.06 -21.48
N ILE A 974 -7.72 57.41 -22.50
CA ILE A 974 -7.11 58.74 -22.74
C ILE A 974 -7.16 59.15 -24.24
N SER A 975 -7.68 60.35 -24.56
CA SER A 975 -7.81 60.87 -25.95
C SER A 975 -6.56 61.60 -26.53
N TYR A 976 -6.47 61.78 -27.86
CA TYR A 976 -5.27 62.30 -28.60
C TYR A 976 -5.57 63.19 -29.84
N LYS A 977 -4.90 64.37 -30.01
CA LYS A 977 -5.18 65.36 -31.12
C LYS A 977 -3.92 66.10 -31.66
N VAL A 978 -3.74 66.28 -33.00
CA VAL A 978 -2.39 66.49 -33.63
C VAL A 978 -2.27 67.44 -34.88
N PRO A 979 -1.61 68.62 -34.84
CA PRO A 979 -1.21 69.42 -36.04
C PRO A 979 0.16 69.02 -36.66
N SER A 980 0.43 69.37 -37.94
CA SER A 980 1.69 68.96 -38.65
C SER A 980 2.14 69.80 -39.89
N LEU A 981 3.42 69.69 -40.31
CA LEU A 981 3.99 70.30 -41.53
C LEU A 981 5.01 69.38 -42.26
N HIS A 982 4.79 69.06 -43.53
CA HIS A 982 5.49 68.04 -44.34
C HIS A 982 6.03 68.49 -45.73
N ILE A 983 6.88 67.65 -46.34
CA ILE A 983 7.37 67.69 -47.72
C ILE A 983 7.34 66.27 -48.33
N GLY A 984 6.88 66.11 -49.58
CA GLY A 984 6.57 64.80 -50.18
C GLY A 984 6.88 64.63 -51.66
N TYR A 985 6.57 63.45 -52.19
CA TYR A 985 7.03 62.95 -53.49
C TYR A 985 6.02 61.97 -54.12
N LEU A 986 5.49 62.25 -55.32
CA LEU A 986 4.62 61.34 -56.08
C LEU A 986 5.42 60.26 -56.85
N LEU A 987 4.78 59.19 -57.33
CA LEU A 987 5.43 58.00 -57.92
C LEU A 987 5.30 57.89 -59.44
N ARG A 988 4.44 58.70 -60.07
CA ARG A 988 4.29 58.83 -61.53
C ARG A 988 4.23 60.31 -61.93
N ALA A 989 4.55 60.63 -63.18
CA ALA A 989 4.36 61.99 -63.72
C ALA A 989 2.86 62.40 -63.68
N PRO A 990 2.48 63.63 -63.26
CA PRO A 990 1.09 63.94 -62.88
C PRO A 990 0.15 64.34 -64.03
N GLU A 991 0.56 64.09 -65.28
CA GLU A 991 -0.35 64.06 -66.43
C GLU A 991 -1.28 62.84 -66.39
N ASN A 992 -0.85 61.76 -65.73
CA ASN A 992 -1.73 60.64 -65.41
C ASN A 992 -2.70 61.00 -64.29
N SER A 993 -3.97 60.67 -64.48
CA SER A 993 -5.03 60.91 -63.50
C SER A 993 -5.00 59.98 -62.28
N PHE A 994 -4.09 59.00 -62.19
CA PHE A 994 -3.85 58.21 -60.99
C PHE A 994 -2.35 58.06 -60.72
N ASN A 995 -1.99 58.15 -59.46
CA ASN A 995 -0.63 58.32 -58.95
C ASN A 995 -0.52 57.73 -57.52
N ALA A 996 0.68 57.73 -56.94
CA ALA A 996 0.96 57.39 -55.55
C ALA A 996 2.03 58.34 -54.97
N TYR A 997 2.29 58.39 -53.66
CA TYR A 997 3.21 59.34 -53.03
C TYR A 997 3.80 58.92 -51.66
N GLY A 998 4.79 59.68 -51.17
CA GLY A 998 5.32 59.74 -49.79
C GLY A 998 5.42 61.19 -49.26
N LYS A 999 5.60 61.41 -47.95
CA LYS A 999 5.93 62.72 -47.30
C LYS A 999 6.67 62.58 -45.95
N VAL A 1000 7.31 63.65 -45.46
CA VAL A 1000 8.10 63.74 -44.20
C VAL A 1000 8.10 65.18 -43.63
N GLY A 1001 8.07 65.39 -42.32
CA GLY A 1001 7.62 66.62 -41.66
C GLY A 1001 7.80 66.69 -40.13
N VAL A 1002 6.99 67.51 -39.45
CA VAL A 1002 6.96 67.73 -37.98
C VAL A 1002 5.52 67.86 -37.43
N SER A 1003 5.26 67.50 -36.16
CA SER A 1003 3.92 67.47 -35.50
C SER A 1003 3.88 67.98 -34.03
N VAL A 1004 2.74 67.92 -33.32
CA VAL A 1004 2.46 68.25 -31.87
C VAL A 1004 1.26 67.39 -31.34
N ILE A 1005 1.09 67.12 -30.03
CA ILE A 1005 -0.01 66.31 -29.42
C ILE A 1005 -0.75 67.04 -28.25
N ASP A 1006 -1.95 66.58 -27.80
CA ASP A 1006 -2.82 67.09 -26.71
C ASP A 1006 -3.86 66.02 -26.22
N ASN A 1007 -4.07 65.82 -24.88
CA ASN A 1007 -4.70 64.60 -24.27
C ASN A 1007 -5.69 64.78 -23.07
N GLU A 1008 -6.61 63.85 -22.79
CA GLU A 1008 -7.66 63.93 -21.71
C GLU A 1008 -8.28 62.53 -21.36
N ALA A 1009 -8.58 62.21 -20.09
CA ALA A 1009 -8.97 60.85 -19.60
C ALA A 1009 -10.43 60.70 -19.05
N SER A 1010 -10.83 59.49 -18.66
CA SER A 1010 -12.24 59.09 -18.38
C SER A 1010 -12.72 58.98 -16.91
N SER A 1011 -12.08 58.19 -16.03
CA SER A 1011 -12.48 58.02 -14.60
C SER A 1011 -11.72 58.97 -13.65
N PRO A 1012 -12.28 59.36 -12.49
CA PRO A 1012 -11.55 60.04 -11.42
C PRO A 1012 -10.36 59.24 -10.86
N SER A 1013 -10.46 57.91 -10.75
CA SER A 1013 -9.44 57.02 -10.19
C SER A 1013 -8.18 56.85 -11.05
N VAL A 1014 -8.09 57.55 -12.20
CA VAL A 1014 -6.95 57.44 -13.15
C VAL A 1014 -6.03 58.67 -13.11
N PRO A 1015 -4.82 58.57 -12.52
CA PRO A 1015 -3.86 59.68 -12.42
C PRO A 1015 -2.91 59.83 -13.62
N PHE A 1016 -3.02 60.91 -14.41
CA PHE A 1016 -2.18 61.17 -15.61
C PHE A 1016 -1.62 62.61 -15.77
N GLU A 1017 -0.52 62.76 -16.51
CA GLU A 1017 0.13 64.01 -16.95
C GLU A 1017 -0.08 64.32 -18.44
N LYS A 1018 -0.16 65.62 -18.78
CA LYS A 1018 -0.61 66.14 -20.08
C LYS A 1018 0.46 66.99 -20.80
N GLN A 1019 1.11 66.42 -21.82
CA GLN A 1019 2.18 67.06 -22.62
C GLN A 1019 1.66 67.89 -23.82
N THR A 1020 2.48 68.82 -24.35
CA THR A 1020 2.17 69.66 -25.55
C THR A 1020 3.40 70.06 -26.42
N SER A 1021 4.40 69.18 -26.58
CA SER A 1021 5.66 69.47 -27.32
C SER A 1021 5.60 69.15 -28.83
N ALA A 1022 6.73 69.21 -29.58
CA ALA A 1022 6.73 69.15 -31.06
C ALA A 1022 7.80 68.21 -31.67
N GLN A 1023 7.36 67.17 -32.39
CA GLN A 1023 8.17 66.05 -32.92
C GLN A 1023 8.30 66.01 -34.47
N LEU A 1024 8.83 64.90 -35.03
CA LEU A 1024 9.10 64.64 -36.46
C LEU A 1024 8.16 63.55 -37.03
N SER A 1025 7.57 63.78 -38.20
CA SER A 1025 6.49 62.94 -38.77
C SER A 1025 6.72 62.52 -40.23
N PHE A 1026 6.01 61.51 -40.76
CA PHE A 1026 6.09 61.09 -42.17
C PHE A 1026 4.78 60.51 -42.72
N GLY A 1027 4.75 60.02 -43.97
CA GLY A 1027 3.55 59.41 -44.57
C GLY A 1027 3.67 58.96 -46.02
N LEU A 1028 2.64 58.31 -46.57
CA LEU A 1028 2.58 57.72 -47.92
C LEU A 1028 1.15 57.41 -48.39
N GLY A 1029 0.90 57.32 -49.71
CA GLY A 1029 -0.45 57.04 -50.21
C GLY A 1029 -0.64 56.95 -51.73
N LEU A 1030 -1.89 56.87 -52.18
CA LEU A 1030 -2.37 57.00 -53.56
C LEU A 1030 -2.92 58.42 -53.81
N GLN A 1031 -2.81 58.93 -55.04
CA GLN A 1031 -3.44 60.21 -55.46
C GLN A 1031 -4.13 60.11 -56.83
N TRP A 1032 -5.44 60.33 -56.87
CA TRP A 1032 -6.21 60.61 -58.09
C TRP A 1032 -6.11 62.10 -58.48
N ARG A 1033 -6.17 62.44 -59.76
CA ARG A 1033 -6.24 63.84 -60.25
C ARG A 1033 -7.13 64.00 -61.48
N ALA A 1034 -7.93 65.06 -61.53
CA ALA A 1034 -8.78 65.40 -62.66
C ALA A 1034 -7.96 65.92 -63.86
N GLN A 1035 -8.36 65.53 -65.08
CA GLN A 1035 -7.60 65.84 -66.29
C GLN A 1035 -7.83 67.26 -66.84
N SER A 1036 -8.87 67.98 -66.42
CA SER A 1036 -9.29 69.27 -66.98
C SER A 1036 -9.32 70.45 -65.99
N ASN A 1037 -9.10 70.22 -64.68
CA ASN A 1037 -8.95 71.26 -63.66
C ASN A 1037 -8.09 70.73 -62.49
N GLY A 1038 -7.86 71.55 -61.46
CA GLY A 1038 -6.88 71.27 -60.41
C GLY A 1038 -7.23 70.19 -59.39
N LEU A 1039 -8.42 69.56 -59.48
CA LEU A 1039 -9.00 68.66 -58.47
C LEU A 1039 -8.18 67.36 -58.30
N PHE A 1040 -8.04 66.88 -57.06
CA PHE A 1040 -7.39 65.63 -56.71
C PHE A 1040 -8.12 64.93 -55.55
N ALA A 1041 -7.84 63.64 -55.35
CA ALA A 1041 -8.22 62.88 -54.15
C ALA A 1041 -7.05 61.96 -53.76
N ARG A 1042 -6.98 61.54 -52.49
CA ARG A 1042 -5.91 60.75 -51.89
C ARG A 1042 -6.45 59.68 -50.95
N LEU A 1043 -5.63 58.66 -50.74
CA LEU A 1043 -5.74 57.63 -49.71
C LEU A 1043 -4.33 57.41 -49.18
N GLY A 1044 -4.03 57.62 -47.90
CA GLY A 1044 -2.66 57.50 -47.39
C GLY A 1044 -2.55 57.48 -45.88
N ALA A 1045 -1.43 56.93 -45.39
CA ALA A 1045 -1.05 56.86 -43.99
C ALA A 1045 -0.01 57.93 -43.65
N ASP A 1046 -0.17 58.56 -42.48
CA ASP A 1046 0.66 59.60 -41.90
C ASP A 1046 1.05 59.15 -40.47
N PHE A 1047 2.28 59.39 -40.05
CA PHE A 1047 2.90 58.88 -38.82
C PHE A 1047 3.44 60.08 -38.07
N HIS A 1048 2.92 60.36 -36.87
CA HIS A 1048 3.09 61.65 -36.18
C HIS A 1048 4.12 61.59 -35.05
N ASP A 1049 4.08 60.53 -34.24
CA ASP A 1049 5.18 60.05 -33.41
C ASP A 1049 5.34 58.53 -33.62
N ARG A 1050 6.05 57.83 -32.73
CA ARG A 1050 5.93 56.36 -32.55
C ARG A 1050 4.50 56.01 -32.14
N ASP A 1051 4.00 56.72 -31.14
CA ASP A 1051 2.80 56.43 -30.35
C ASP A 1051 1.60 57.28 -30.84
N ALA A 1052 1.63 57.63 -32.13
CA ALA A 1052 0.59 58.39 -32.83
C ALA A 1052 0.68 58.18 -34.36
N ILE A 1053 -0.12 57.25 -34.90
CA ILE A 1053 -0.14 56.87 -36.33
C ILE A 1053 -1.56 57.00 -36.90
N ALA A 1054 -1.69 57.30 -38.20
CA ALA A 1054 -2.97 57.57 -38.88
C ALA A 1054 -3.03 57.05 -40.33
N ALA A 1055 -4.20 56.62 -40.83
CA ALA A 1055 -4.41 56.20 -42.21
C ALA A 1055 -5.81 56.57 -42.76
N GLY A 1056 -5.88 57.28 -43.90
CA GLY A 1056 -7.13 57.95 -44.30
C GLY A 1056 -7.29 58.41 -45.74
N ILE A 1057 -8.48 58.94 -46.07
CA ILE A 1057 -8.89 59.39 -47.42
C ILE A 1057 -9.14 60.90 -47.43
N THR A 1058 -8.45 61.64 -48.31
CA THR A 1058 -8.44 63.12 -48.37
C THR A 1058 -8.71 63.68 -49.77
N VAL A 1059 -9.54 64.71 -49.94
CA VAL A 1059 -9.94 65.30 -51.25
C VAL A 1059 -9.54 66.78 -51.36
N GLY A 1060 -9.02 67.25 -52.51
CA GLY A 1060 -8.42 68.59 -52.65
C GLY A 1060 -8.26 69.20 -54.08
N TYR A 1061 -7.59 70.36 -54.25
CA TYR A 1061 -7.56 71.16 -55.51
C TYR A 1061 -6.35 72.14 -55.69
N GLY A 1062 -5.74 72.36 -56.90
CA GLY A 1062 -4.49 73.19 -57.11
C GLY A 1062 -4.16 73.98 -58.44
N PHE A 1063 -3.00 74.73 -58.54
CA PHE A 1063 -2.68 75.84 -59.54
C PHE A 1063 -1.16 76.34 -59.80
N GLY A 1064 -0.51 76.37 -61.05
CA GLY A 1064 0.90 76.93 -61.39
C GLY A 1064 1.86 76.32 -62.55
N GLY A 1065 3.09 76.89 -62.91
CA GLY A 1065 4.36 76.16 -63.40
C GLY A 1065 5.39 76.52 -64.61
N SER A 1066 6.65 75.93 -64.71
CA SER A 1066 7.68 75.86 -65.87
C SER A 1066 9.05 74.97 -65.80
N LYS A 1067 9.58 74.39 -66.94
CA LYS A 1067 10.75 73.47 -67.41
C LYS A 1067 12.26 73.40 -66.83
N GLU A 1068 13.34 72.59 -67.21
CA GLU A 1068 13.84 71.46 -68.17
C GLU A 1068 15.25 70.79 -67.71
N LYS A 1069 15.95 69.63 -68.09
CA LYS A 1069 15.90 68.37 -68.99
C LYS A 1069 16.74 67.05 -68.52
N THR A 1070 16.50 65.76 -68.98
CA THR A 1070 16.96 64.36 -68.46
C THR A 1070 18.35 63.71 -68.88
N LYS A 1071 18.88 62.43 -68.64
CA LYS A 1071 18.53 61.03 -68.07
C LYS A 1071 19.59 60.48 -67.00
N ALA A 1072 20.13 59.24 -66.77
CA ALA A 1072 20.42 57.87 -67.37
C ALA A 1072 20.90 56.80 -66.27
N VAL A 1073 21.12 55.44 -66.32
CA VAL A 1073 21.04 54.21 -67.23
C VAL A 1073 21.15 52.82 -66.41
N GLU A 1074 21.51 51.60 -66.95
CA GLU A 1074 21.26 50.17 -66.47
C GLU A 1074 22.57 49.23 -66.39
N GLN A 1075 22.78 47.89 -66.08
CA GLN A 1075 22.14 46.49 -66.06
C GLN A 1075 22.84 45.53 -64.95
N GLU A 1076 22.96 44.16 -64.74
CA GLU A 1076 22.70 42.71 -65.20
C GLU A 1076 23.14 41.70 -64.00
N GLY A 1077 23.09 40.33 -63.74
CA GLY A 1077 22.68 38.91 -64.15
C GLY A 1077 23.43 37.82 -63.23
N GLU A 1078 23.27 36.48 -62.92
CA GLU A 1078 22.51 35.16 -63.14
C GLU A 1078 22.35 34.32 -61.77
N LYS A 1079 22.29 32.96 -61.46
CA LYS A 1079 22.34 31.54 -62.05
C LYS A 1079 21.85 30.39 -61.02
N LEU A 1080 21.69 29.06 -61.34
CA LEU A 1080 21.03 27.94 -60.49
C LEU A 1080 21.52 26.40 -60.64
N PRO A 1081 20.76 25.23 -60.49
CA PRO A 1081 20.53 24.27 -59.31
C PRO A 1081 20.45 22.66 -59.49
N ARG A 1082 20.27 21.79 -58.40
CA ARG A 1082 19.57 20.41 -58.23
C ARG A 1082 20.33 19.16 -57.62
N ILE A 1083 19.80 18.04 -57.02
CA ILE A 1083 18.56 17.50 -56.29
C ILE A 1083 18.40 15.94 -56.55
N LYS A 1084 18.08 14.95 -55.64
CA LYS A 1084 16.80 14.63 -54.88
C LYS A 1084 16.90 13.35 -53.92
N VAL A 1085 16.31 13.37 -52.69
CA VAL A 1085 15.82 12.25 -51.76
C VAL A 1085 16.77 11.08 -51.32
N ILE A 1086 16.50 10.08 -50.43
CA ILE A 1086 15.29 9.45 -49.74
C ILE A 1086 15.63 8.72 -48.37
N ASP A 1087 14.60 8.50 -47.52
CA ASP A 1087 14.25 7.43 -46.50
C ASP A 1087 15.14 7.03 -45.26
N HIS A 1088 14.65 6.10 -44.39
CA HIS A 1088 14.91 5.90 -42.91
C HIS A 1088 15.82 4.69 -42.47
N GLU A 1089 16.20 4.64 -41.16
CA GLU A 1089 16.06 3.47 -40.20
C GLU A 1089 17.27 2.95 -39.33
N SER A 1090 16.99 2.66 -38.04
CA SER A 1090 17.56 1.78 -36.95
C SER A 1090 19.06 1.66 -36.52
N ALA A 1091 19.27 0.98 -35.35
CA ALA A 1091 20.50 0.92 -34.51
C ALA A 1091 21.04 -0.52 -34.22
N VAL A 1092 21.84 -0.76 -33.15
CA VAL A 1092 22.85 -1.88 -33.04
C VAL A 1092 23.01 -2.49 -31.62
N VAL A 1093 23.39 -3.79 -31.52
CA VAL A 1093 23.52 -4.66 -30.30
C VAL A 1093 24.97 -5.27 -30.14
N PRO A 1094 25.45 -5.67 -28.92
CA PRO A 1094 26.77 -6.30 -28.63
C PRO A 1094 26.78 -7.86 -28.38
N PRO A 1095 27.92 -8.54 -28.04
CA PRO A 1095 28.10 -10.02 -28.11
C PRO A 1095 28.42 -10.81 -26.78
N PRO A 1096 28.44 -12.19 -26.77
CA PRO A 1096 28.36 -13.07 -25.57
C PRO A 1096 29.67 -13.72 -25.01
N LEU A 1097 29.55 -14.70 -24.06
CA LEU A 1097 30.56 -15.25 -23.11
C LEU A 1097 31.00 -16.75 -23.34
N LYS A 1098 31.40 -17.53 -22.29
CA LYS A 1098 32.28 -18.75 -22.39
C LYS A 1098 32.15 -19.79 -21.22
N ASP A 1099 32.42 -21.08 -21.50
CA ASP A 1099 32.60 -22.28 -20.61
C ASP A 1099 34.07 -22.83 -20.64
N SER A 1100 34.57 -23.53 -19.60
CA SER A 1100 35.95 -24.05 -19.46
C SER A 1100 36.17 -25.58 -19.50
N ASP A 1101 35.44 -26.40 -18.74
CA ASP A 1101 35.63 -27.86 -18.68
C ASP A 1101 34.49 -28.70 -19.28
N GLY A 1102 33.32 -28.10 -19.53
CA GLY A 1102 32.38 -28.55 -20.55
C GLY A 1102 31.65 -29.85 -20.25
N ASP A 1103 31.10 -29.97 -19.04
CA ASP A 1103 29.96 -30.83 -18.72
C ASP A 1103 28.61 -30.17 -19.07
N GLY A 1104 28.50 -28.84 -18.98
CA GLY A 1104 27.40 -28.08 -19.59
C GLY A 1104 27.37 -26.58 -19.27
N TYR A 1105 27.85 -26.21 -18.08
CA TYR A 1105 27.65 -24.89 -17.49
C TYR A 1105 28.74 -23.88 -17.89
N ALA A 1106 28.39 -22.59 -17.91
CA ALA A 1106 29.34 -21.52 -18.26
C ALA A 1106 30.32 -21.20 -17.11
N ASP A 1107 31.47 -20.57 -17.43
CA ASP A 1107 32.56 -20.15 -16.50
C ASP A 1107 32.10 -19.36 -15.25
N VAL A 1108 30.84 -18.96 -15.20
CA VAL A 1108 30.22 -18.00 -14.29
C VAL A 1108 29.07 -18.60 -13.46
N VAL A 1109 28.68 -19.85 -13.70
CA VAL A 1109 27.55 -20.55 -13.03
C VAL A 1109 27.86 -22.00 -12.62
N ASP A 1110 28.99 -22.58 -13.06
CA ASP A 1110 29.41 -23.92 -12.64
C ASP A 1110 29.99 -23.92 -11.21
N GLN A 1111 29.33 -24.64 -10.29
CA GLN A 1111 29.77 -24.84 -8.90
C GLN A 1111 30.79 -25.98 -8.74
N CYS A 1112 30.82 -26.95 -9.66
CA CYS A 1112 31.72 -28.10 -9.66
C CYS A 1112 32.79 -28.11 -10.79
N PRO A 1113 33.49 -26.99 -11.12
CA PRO A 1113 34.30 -26.77 -12.35
C PRO A 1113 35.67 -27.47 -12.38
N ASN A 1114 35.73 -28.68 -11.81
CA ASN A 1114 36.76 -29.70 -12.03
C ASN A 1114 36.12 -31.10 -11.95
N SER A 1115 34.88 -31.25 -12.42
CA SER A 1115 34.13 -32.51 -12.42
C SER A 1115 34.90 -33.61 -13.18
N LYS A 1116 34.46 -34.87 -13.10
CA LYS A 1116 35.08 -35.95 -13.89
C LYS A 1116 34.17 -36.35 -15.05
N PRO A 1117 34.49 -35.97 -16.30
CA PRO A 1117 33.62 -36.24 -17.44
C PRO A 1117 33.24 -37.72 -17.58
N GLY A 1118 31.93 -37.99 -17.61
CA GLY A 1118 31.38 -39.33 -17.81
C GLY A 1118 31.07 -40.12 -16.53
N ILE A 1119 30.50 -39.47 -15.52
CA ILE A 1119 29.72 -40.08 -14.44
C ILE A 1119 28.31 -39.43 -14.55
N LYS A 1120 27.21 -40.10 -14.19
CA LYS A 1120 25.96 -39.34 -13.92
C LYS A 1120 26.21 -38.41 -12.72
N VAL A 1121 25.68 -37.20 -12.83
CA VAL A 1121 25.82 -36.08 -11.89
C VAL A 1121 24.41 -35.46 -11.77
N ASP A 1122 24.05 -34.96 -10.59
CA ASP A 1122 22.78 -34.27 -10.33
C ASP A 1122 22.82 -32.78 -10.73
N LYS A 1123 21.75 -32.04 -10.38
CA LYS A 1123 21.53 -30.61 -10.66
C LYS A 1123 22.77 -29.74 -10.27
N LYS A 1124 23.51 -30.09 -9.21
CA LYS A 1124 24.77 -29.45 -8.75
C LYS A 1124 26.06 -30.25 -9.13
N GLY A 1125 26.05 -31.61 -9.08
CA GLY A 1125 27.18 -32.50 -9.42
C GLY A 1125 27.30 -34.01 -8.92
N CYS A 1126 26.33 -34.68 -8.24
CA CYS A 1126 26.45 -35.96 -7.44
C CYS A 1126 25.49 -37.21 -7.71
N ALA A 1127 25.01 -38.05 -6.72
CA ALA A 1127 24.25 -39.36 -6.90
C ALA A 1127 23.57 -40.08 -5.64
N ILE A 1128 22.68 -41.11 -5.83
CA ILE A 1128 21.49 -41.53 -4.95
C ILE A 1128 21.32 -43.03 -4.36
N LYS A 1129 20.11 -43.40 -3.82
CA LYS A 1129 19.55 -44.53 -2.92
C LYS A 1129 19.66 -46.07 -3.40
N THR A 1130 19.48 -47.19 -2.58
CA THR A 1130 19.45 -48.69 -3.02
C THR A 1130 19.13 -49.91 -2.00
N CYS A 1131 18.90 -51.22 -2.45
CA CYS A 1131 18.17 -52.35 -1.71
C CYS A 1131 18.80 -53.70 -1.12
N ALA A 1132 19.17 -54.77 -1.88
CA ALA A 1132 19.00 -56.23 -1.53
C ALA A 1132 19.72 -56.92 -0.32
N ALA A 1133 20.10 -56.22 0.75
CA ALA A 1133 20.85 -56.75 1.90
C ALA A 1133 20.00 -57.24 3.10
N SER A 1134 18.79 -56.68 3.28
CA SER A 1134 18.10 -56.64 4.59
C SER A 1134 17.48 -57.96 5.06
N LEU A 1135 16.90 -58.75 4.16
CA LEU A 1135 15.92 -59.81 4.48
C LEU A 1135 16.45 -61.16 5.03
N THR A 1136 17.72 -61.30 5.45
CA THR A 1136 18.26 -62.61 5.89
C THR A 1136 19.11 -62.57 7.16
N GLY A 1137 18.65 -63.25 8.22
CA GLY A 1137 19.39 -63.24 9.49
C GLY A 1137 18.79 -64.05 10.64
N VAL A 1138 19.40 -63.85 11.82
CA VAL A 1138 18.79 -64.21 13.10
C VAL A 1138 17.75 -63.16 13.43
N LEU A 1139 16.56 -63.59 13.83
CA LEU A 1139 15.59 -62.68 14.42
C LEU A 1139 15.98 -62.50 15.90
N GLU A 1140 16.77 -61.44 16.15
CA GLU A 1140 16.89 -60.86 17.49
C GLU A 1140 15.52 -60.22 17.86
N GLY A 1141 15.32 -59.80 19.11
CA GLY A 1141 14.00 -59.30 19.57
C GLY A 1141 12.90 -60.38 19.73
N VAL A 1142 12.75 -61.31 18.78
CA VAL A 1142 11.66 -62.31 18.70
C VAL A 1142 11.68 -63.34 19.84
N ASN A 1143 11.13 -62.90 20.96
CA ASN A 1143 11.01 -63.60 22.23
C ASN A 1143 9.70 -64.37 22.37
N PHE A 1144 9.60 -65.13 23.47
CA PHE A 1144 8.45 -65.97 23.76
C PHE A 1144 8.29 -66.16 25.25
N HIS A 1145 7.04 -66.12 25.71
CA HIS A 1145 6.63 -66.42 27.07
C HIS A 1145 7.31 -67.69 27.61
N SER A 1146 7.80 -67.65 28.85
CA SER A 1146 8.70 -68.68 29.39
C SER A 1146 8.09 -70.09 29.37
N GLY A 1147 8.81 -71.06 28.78
CA GLY A 1147 8.33 -72.43 28.57
C GLY A 1147 7.23 -72.61 27.51
N SER A 1148 6.81 -71.53 26.85
CA SER A 1148 5.74 -71.49 25.85
C SER A 1148 6.25 -71.26 24.43
N ALA A 1149 5.30 -71.33 23.48
CA ALA A 1149 5.45 -70.88 22.10
C ALA A 1149 4.54 -69.68 21.76
N ARG A 1150 3.86 -69.09 22.75
CA ARG A 1150 3.19 -67.78 22.61
C ARG A 1150 4.26 -66.69 22.51
N LEU A 1151 4.22 -65.92 21.43
CA LEU A 1151 5.00 -64.67 21.26
C LEU A 1151 4.68 -63.68 22.39
N THR A 1152 5.57 -62.74 22.65
CA THR A 1152 5.32 -61.54 23.46
C THR A 1152 4.70 -60.43 22.56
N ALA A 1153 4.66 -59.16 22.98
CA ALA A 1153 4.08 -58.08 22.19
C ALA A 1153 5.14 -57.51 21.23
N ASP A 1154 6.25 -57.08 21.82
CA ASP A 1154 7.60 -56.92 21.24
C ASP A 1154 7.99 -58.00 20.21
N ALA A 1155 7.72 -59.28 20.49
CA ALA A 1155 8.01 -60.37 19.55
C ALA A 1155 6.95 -60.59 18.45
N LYS A 1156 5.90 -59.76 18.41
CA LYS A 1156 4.98 -59.62 17.28
C LYS A 1156 5.41 -58.45 16.40
N ALA A 1157 5.67 -57.26 16.96
CA ALA A 1157 6.14 -56.09 16.21
C ALA A 1157 7.34 -56.45 15.30
N VAL A 1158 8.41 -57.04 15.85
CA VAL A 1158 9.58 -57.53 15.08
C VAL A 1158 9.25 -58.66 14.06
N LEU A 1159 8.01 -59.15 14.01
CA LEU A 1159 7.47 -60.04 12.97
C LEU A 1159 6.43 -59.36 12.07
N ASP A 1160 5.89 -58.21 12.46
CA ASP A 1160 4.95 -57.39 11.68
C ASP A 1160 5.74 -56.59 10.63
N ASN A 1161 6.82 -55.86 10.98
CA ASN A 1161 7.74 -55.25 9.98
C ASN A 1161 8.39 -56.31 9.05
N ILE A 1162 8.70 -57.49 9.60
CA ILE A 1162 9.20 -58.65 8.81
C ILE A 1162 8.08 -59.34 8.01
N ALA A 1163 6.81 -59.03 8.27
CA ALA A 1163 5.70 -59.34 7.37
C ALA A 1163 5.63 -58.32 6.23
N GLN A 1164 5.69 -57.00 6.50
CA GLN A 1164 5.77 -55.93 5.49
C GLN A 1164 6.91 -56.18 4.49
N GLN A 1165 8.16 -56.34 4.96
CA GLN A 1165 9.31 -56.64 4.08
C GLN A 1165 9.18 -58.00 3.35
N MET A 1166 8.31 -58.91 3.81
CA MET A 1166 7.97 -60.14 3.08
C MET A 1166 6.74 -60.02 2.16
N LYS A 1167 5.93 -58.95 2.27
CA LYS A 1167 4.92 -58.55 1.26
C LYS A 1167 5.66 -57.99 0.04
N THR A 1168 6.48 -56.94 0.24
CA THR A 1168 7.22 -56.21 -0.82
C THR A 1168 8.26 -57.05 -1.56
N CYS A 1169 8.72 -58.16 -0.99
CA CYS A 1169 9.55 -59.16 -1.66
C CYS A 1169 8.77 -60.46 -1.98
N PRO A 1170 7.72 -60.45 -2.82
CA PRO A 1170 6.78 -61.56 -2.98
C PRO A 1170 7.44 -62.84 -3.51
N ASP A 1171 8.46 -62.70 -4.37
CA ASP A 1171 9.17 -63.85 -4.93
C ASP A 1171 10.34 -64.34 -4.05
N PHE A 1172 10.72 -63.61 -3.00
CA PHE A 1172 11.71 -64.06 -2.02
C PHE A 1172 11.10 -65.05 -1.02
N LYS A 1173 11.87 -66.08 -0.63
CA LYS A 1173 11.34 -67.23 0.12
C LYS A 1173 12.28 -67.62 1.27
N VAL A 1174 11.72 -67.85 2.45
CA VAL A 1174 12.48 -68.03 3.70
C VAL A 1174 12.10 -69.31 4.45
N LYS A 1175 12.99 -69.71 5.35
CA LYS A 1175 12.82 -70.86 6.22
C LYS A 1175 13.02 -70.47 7.67
N ILE A 1176 11.93 -70.58 8.42
CA ILE A 1176 11.80 -70.16 9.81
C ILE A 1176 12.29 -71.29 10.72
N VAL A 1177 13.47 -71.11 11.31
CA VAL A 1177 14.13 -72.14 12.12
C VAL A 1177 14.08 -71.76 13.60
N GLY A 1178 13.35 -72.56 14.39
CA GLY A 1178 13.26 -72.39 15.84
C GLY A 1178 14.40 -73.10 16.58
N HIS A 1179 15.00 -72.42 17.56
CA HIS A 1179 16.05 -72.95 18.42
C HIS A 1179 15.63 -72.91 19.91
N THR A 1180 16.34 -73.67 20.76
CA THR A 1180 16.23 -73.54 22.22
C THR A 1180 17.59 -73.65 22.89
N ASP A 1181 17.68 -73.22 24.14
CA ASP A 1181 18.74 -73.66 25.03
C ASP A 1181 18.62 -75.15 25.42
N SER A 1182 19.63 -75.66 26.15
CA SER A 1182 19.69 -77.07 26.57
C SER A 1182 19.15 -77.34 27.98
N GLN A 1183 18.23 -76.52 28.52
CA GLN A 1183 17.55 -76.79 29.79
C GLN A 1183 16.31 -77.66 29.57
N GLY A 1184 16.09 -78.63 30.46
CA GLY A 1184 15.02 -79.62 30.30
C GLY A 1184 15.53 -80.91 29.65
N SER A 1185 14.96 -81.29 28.51
CA SER A 1185 15.44 -82.45 27.75
C SER A 1185 15.27 -82.24 26.25
N ALA A 1186 16.28 -82.63 25.47
CA ALA A 1186 16.31 -82.50 24.00
C ALA A 1186 14.97 -82.78 23.29
N LYS A 1187 14.23 -83.82 23.69
CA LYS A 1187 12.97 -84.21 23.04
C LYS A 1187 11.75 -83.34 23.41
N LEU A 1188 11.83 -82.57 24.50
CA LEU A 1188 10.89 -81.50 24.81
C LEU A 1188 11.28 -80.24 24.02
N ASN A 1189 12.58 -79.95 23.97
CA ASN A 1189 13.18 -78.77 23.35
C ASN A 1189 13.05 -78.75 21.81
N GLU A 1190 13.32 -79.88 21.15
CA GLU A 1190 13.00 -80.20 19.74
C GLU A 1190 11.51 -79.96 19.43
N LYS A 1191 10.61 -80.26 20.37
CA LYS A 1191 9.17 -80.05 20.20
C LYS A 1191 8.74 -78.60 20.45
N LEU A 1192 9.40 -77.90 21.39
CA LEU A 1192 9.12 -76.51 21.73
C LEU A 1192 9.59 -75.55 20.64
N SER A 1193 10.81 -75.74 20.13
CA SER A 1193 11.33 -75.01 18.97
C SER A 1193 10.43 -75.15 17.73
N LEU A 1194 9.96 -76.37 17.42
CA LEU A 1194 9.05 -76.59 16.29
C LEU A 1194 7.68 -75.92 16.53
N ALA A 1195 7.23 -75.79 17.78
CA ALA A 1195 6.03 -75.03 18.11
C ALA A 1195 6.26 -73.52 17.97
N ARG A 1196 7.44 -73.01 18.34
CA ARG A 1196 7.83 -71.58 18.18
C ARG A 1196 7.91 -71.17 16.71
N ALA A 1197 8.67 -71.89 15.89
CA ALA A 1197 8.76 -71.62 14.44
C ALA A 1197 7.39 -71.73 13.74
N LYS A 1198 6.50 -72.60 14.21
CA LYS A 1198 5.11 -72.67 13.76
C LYS A 1198 4.24 -71.50 14.22
N SER A 1199 4.54 -70.90 15.36
CA SER A 1199 3.79 -69.77 15.90
C SER A 1199 4.21 -68.48 15.20
N VAL A 1200 5.50 -68.32 14.88
CA VAL A 1200 6.00 -67.27 13.96
C VAL A 1200 5.35 -67.42 12.59
N ALA A 1201 5.47 -68.60 11.95
CA ALA A 1201 4.89 -68.82 10.62
C ALA A 1201 3.37 -68.62 10.59
N ALA A 1202 2.64 -69.02 11.64
CA ALA A 1202 1.19 -68.79 11.73
C ALA A 1202 0.81 -67.36 12.17
N TYR A 1203 1.78 -66.55 12.58
CA TYR A 1203 1.60 -65.13 12.85
C TYR A 1203 1.82 -64.34 11.56
N LEU A 1204 2.97 -64.51 10.88
CA LEU A 1204 3.22 -63.97 9.54
C LEU A 1204 2.08 -64.32 8.55
N GLN A 1205 1.53 -65.54 8.62
CA GLN A 1205 0.42 -65.96 7.74
C GLN A 1205 -0.97 -65.41 8.16
N LYS A 1206 -1.07 -64.68 9.28
CA LYS A 1206 -2.22 -63.82 9.60
C LYS A 1206 -2.01 -62.43 8.97
N GLN A 1207 -0.78 -61.93 9.00
CA GLN A 1207 -0.35 -60.63 8.48
C GLN A 1207 -0.02 -60.71 6.98
N GLY A 1208 -0.94 -61.25 6.17
CA GLY A 1208 -0.80 -61.38 4.71
C GLY A 1208 0.15 -62.46 4.18
N VAL A 1209 1.37 -62.61 4.75
CA VAL A 1209 2.50 -63.35 4.13
C VAL A 1209 2.11 -64.74 3.63
N ALA A 1210 2.34 -64.98 2.33
CA ALA A 1210 1.84 -66.17 1.67
C ALA A 1210 2.48 -67.45 2.22
N SER A 1211 1.65 -68.44 2.56
CA SER A 1211 2.11 -69.74 3.10
C SER A 1211 3.01 -70.56 2.15
N THR A 1212 3.20 -70.08 0.91
CA THR A 1212 4.12 -70.57 -0.12
C THR A 1212 5.52 -69.94 -0.05
N GLN A 1213 5.69 -68.73 0.49
CA GLN A 1213 6.99 -68.09 0.67
C GLN A 1213 7.78 -68.70 1.85
N MET A 1214 7.10 -69.26 2.85
CA MET A 1214 7.72 -69.70 4.10
C MET A 1214 7.56 -71.19 4.43
N THR A 1215 8.63 -71.82 4.93
CA THR A 1215 8.55 -73.13 5.60
C THR A 1215 9.20 -73.10 6.99
N TYR A 1216 8.83 -74.02 7.89
CA TYR A 1216 9.32 -74.00 9.29
C TYR A 1216 9.97 -75.31 9.74
N GLU A 1217 11.00 -75.21 10.60
CA GLU A 1217 11.63 -76.34 11.27
C GLU A 1217 11.98 -76.00 12.73
N GLY A 1218 12.04 -77.01 13.61
CA GLY A 1218 12.51 -76.86 14.99
C GLY A 1218 13.75 -77.71 15.24
N LYS A 1219 14.88 -77.08 15.59
CA LYS A 1219 16.15 -77.75 15.89
C LYS A 1219 16.33 -78.07 17.37
N GLY A 1220 15.64 -77.34 18.25
CA GLY A 1220 15.84 -77.40 19.70
C GLY A 1220 17.28 -77.06 20.09
N GLU A 1221 17.82 -77.81 21.05
CA GLU A 1221 19.14 -77.56 21.64
C GLU A 1221 20.35 -78.02 20.79
N VAL A 1222 20.14 -78.55 19.58
CA VAL A 1222 21.21 -79.23 18.81
C VAL A 1222 22.12 -78.27 18.02
N SER A 1223 21.66 -77.04 17.79
CA SER A 1223 22.38 -75.99 17.05
C SER A 1223 22.43 -74.68 17.86
N PRO A 1224 23.22 -74.64 18.96
CA PRO A 1224 23.41 -73.43 19.76
C PRO A 1224 24.41 -72.46 19.11
N ARG A 1225 24.13 -71.16 19.21
CA ARG A 1225 24.99 -70.03 18.80
C ARG A 1225 25.96 -69.63 19.91
N ALA A 1226 25.60 -69.88 21.19
CA ALA A 1226 26.42 -69.60 22.36
C ALA A 1226 26.47 -70.77 23.39
N ASP A 1227 27.31 -70.69 24.42
CA ASP A 1227 27.47 -71.77 25.40
C ASP A 1227 26.30 -71.83 26.40
N ASN A 1228 25.51 -72.91 26.32
CA ASN A 1228 24.37 -73.22 27.19
C ASN A 1228 24.66 -73.25 28.72
N LYS A 1229 25.92 -73.08 29.16
CA LYS A 1229 26.30 -72.98 30.58
C LYS A 1229 25.98 -71.61 31.19
N THR A 1230 26.15 -70.51 30.46
CA THR A 1230 25.88 -69.15 30.95
C THR A 1230 24.38 -68.81 30.74
N ALA A 1231 23.82 -67.79 31.41
CA ALA A 1231 22.37 -67.50 31.27
C ALA A 1231 22.07 -66.73 29.97
N GLU A 1232 23.01 -65.86 29.63
CA GLU A 1232 23.11 -64.99 28.46
C GLU A 1232 23.31 -65.87 27.22
N GLY A 1233 24.27 -66.80 27.30
CA GLY A 1233 24.51 -67.81 26.26
C GLY A 1233 23.38 -68.83 26.10
N ARG A 1234 22.44 -68.92 27.06
CA ARG A 1234 21.16 -69.63 26.88
C ARG A 1234 20.11 -68.74 26.22
N ALA A 1235 20.05 -67.44 26.53
CA ALA A 1235 19.14 -66.50 25.87
C ALA A 1235 19.38 -66.48 24.35
N MET A 1236 20.63 -66.27 23.93
CA MET A 1236 21.08 -66.31 22.52
C MET A 1236 20.83 -67.66 21.80
N ASN A 1237 20.48 -68.72 22.54
CA ASN A 1237 20.09 -70.02 21.98
C ASN A 1237 18.57 -70.22 21.84
N ARG A 1238 17.73 -69.37 22.45
CA ARG A 1238 16.26 -69.45 22.40
C ARG A 1238 15.61 -68.60 21.30
N ARG A 1239 16.35 -68.36 20.21
CA ARG A 1239 15.99 -67.50 19.07
C ARG A 1239 15.15 -68.20 17.99
N VAL A 1240 14.68 -67.41 17.03
CA VAL A 1240 14.25 -67.82 15.69
C VAL A 1240 15.22 -67.24 14.65
N GLU A 1241 15.28 -67.82 13.46
CA GLU A 1241 16.26 -67.49 12.42
C GLU A 1241 15.59 -67.68 11.05
N LEU A 1242 15.70 -66.70 10.15
CA LEU A 1242 15.21 -66.76 8.77
C LEU A 1242 16.38 -67.05 7.83
N LEU A 1243 16.23 -68.10 7.03
CA LEU A 1243 17.24 -68.51 6.05
C LEU A 1243 16.62 -68.59 4.66
N PRO A 1244 17.24 -68.05 3.60
CA PRO A 1244 16.73 -68.13 2.24
C PRO A 1244 16.56 -69.60 1.77
N GLN A 1245 15.62 -69.83 0.84
CA GLN A 1245 15.01 -71.15 0.61
C GLN A 1245 15.65 -72.07 -0.43
#